data_AF-A0A8T3U861-F1
#
_entry.id   AF-A0A8T3U861-F1
#
_cell.length_a   1.000
_cell.length_b   1.000
_cell.length_c   1.000
_cell.angle_alpha   90.00
_cell.angle_beta   90.00
_cell.angle_gamma   90.00
#
_symmetry.space_group_name_H-M   'P 1'
#
loop_
_entity.id
_entity.type
_entity.pdbx_description
1 polymer ?
#
loop_
_entity_poly.entity_id
_entity_poly.type
_entity_poly.pdbx_seq_one_letter_code
_entity_poly.pdbx_strand_id
1 'polypeptide(L)'
;MKNIDIKGIIKNFTDVTFLKFLIVGVINTLFGTAIMFISYNAFNVSYNISVFMNYFFGSILSYFLNKYFTFKNKENSLKQKLLFAVNVVICMLIAYGLAKPSVRFALSSMSEKMQGNISMLVGTGLFTILNYIGQKWFVFNIKDKVKNEIKDKSEKEEVKDKGKVISNFLKVGISVIFSFVILLTIIQNVVMHLQIKAGQSFETTSFEKQHLSLFLPSIIGVIVVIILSTLFIAIQKKLTPKKRKILNIVLISGLIIVNIITSIWWLKTTYATPSEDPGKVLQNSYLFYKGEEISFNDYRYFAKYPQQITLMFYQALVMKIANVSNFEQATKVFYHLNTIYYIATFIVLYFIFKHMLDMKNRSIKKKYGNEENKYSNSTIITGLLFLNLPLLLLTVVIYGDIPGMFFSFLSAYLILKGLDKKKLSLLLLAIITMTLAIIVRKNSLIFLLAICIMYGIEIISNLKNICSKLKDNLISKKEKIKEVLFVLMILPVFILPIFIPSIISKSYLKTVKYEKIHNVEAVPVKTFLTMGMSESYKAPGWFNAYNFKAYDDDKIDNEYYNTAIKERIKYFKEHPKYFLGFYFFKTASLWAEPTYNAVYYINLAEKESLEADKDAWTAYFKLLRNNPVSSSLYDGEYSNYLSINSKIIQYTVLLFAFIYIVDKIRKKKELSKTDTVLMLIFLGGYAFHILWEGKARYIIGYHLALFPLAFMGLTIFSNKIIEKIISKKKQKI
;
A
#
# COMPACT_ATOMS: atom_id res chain seq x y z
N MET A 1 -6.70 57.43 26.55
CA MET A 1 -6.88 56.15 25.83
C MET A 1 -6.04 56.18 24.57
N LYS A 2 -5.06 55.26 24.41
CA LYS A 2 -4.27 55.17 23.17
C LYS A 2 -5.17 54.67 22.04
N ASN A 3 -5.33 55.49 21.00
CA ASN A 3 -6.06 55.12 19.78
C ASN A 3 -5.54 53.77 19.27
N ILE A 4 -6.42 52.77 19.22
CA ILE A 4 -6.17 51.52 18.52
C ILE A 4 -6.03 51.89 17.04
N ASP A 5 -4.84 51.73 16.48
CA ASP A 5 -4.60 51.96 15.05
C ASP A 5 -5.26 50.83 14.23
N ILE A 6 -6.56 51.00 13.97
CA ILE A 6 -7.38 50.06 13.21
C ILE A 6 -6.82 49.90 11.78
N LYS A 7 -6.22 50.94 11.20
CA LYS A 7 -5.57 50.85 9.87
C LYS A 7 -4.31 49.97 9.91
N GLY A 8 -3.49 50.07 10.96
CA GLY A 8 -2.35 49.19 11.20
C GLY A 8 -2.74 47.73 11.45
N ILE A 9 -3.86 47.49 12.13
CA ILE A 9 -4.43 46.15 12.35
C ILE A 9 -4.96 45.55 11.04
N ILE A 10 -5.71 46.31 10.25
CA ILE A 10 -6.24 45.85 8.94
C ILE A 10 -5.11 45.57 7.94
N LYS A 11 -4.04 46.38 7.94
CA LYS A 11 -2.83 46.14 7.12
C LYS A 11 -2.07 44.87 7.53
N ASN A 12 -2.25 44.37 8.76
CA ASN A 12 -1.71 43.08 9.22
C ASN A 12 -2.59 41.88 8.81
N PHE A 13 -3.89 42.06 8.57
CA PHE A 13 -4.77 41.00 8.07
C PHE A 13 -4.58 40.73 6.56
N THR A 14 -3.96 41.65 5.82
CA THR A 14 -3.45 41.45 4.46
C THR A 14 -1.97 41.07 4.41
N ASP A 15 -1.34 40.84 5.56
CA ASP A 15 0.06 40.40 5.66
C ASP A 15 0.20 39.00 5.06
N VAL A 16 1.16 38.84 4.15
CA VAL A 16 1.54 37.56 3.55
C VAL A 16 1.80 36.50 4.64
N THR A 17 2.25 36.86 5.84
CA THR A 17 2.40 35.90 6.94
C THR A 17 1.07 35.39 7.49
N PHE A 18 0.01 36.19 7.56
CA PHE A 18 -1.33 35.72 7.95
C PHE A 18 -1.91 34.77 6.90
N LEU A 19 -1.79 35.10 5.62
CA LEU A 19 -2.19 34.20 4.52
C LEU A 19 -1.42 32.87 4.56
N LYS A 20 -0.11 32.90 4.85
CA LYS A 20 0.67 31.67 5.07
C LYS A 20 0.16 30.88 6.26
N PHE A 21 -0.19 31.54 7.35
CA PHE A 21 -0.74 30.88 8.53
C PHE A 21 -2.06 30.16 8.21
N LEU A 22 -2.94 30.78 7.42
CA LEU A 22 -4.18 30.15 6.94
C LEU A 22 -3.91 28.93 6.06
N ILE A 23 -2.95 29.02 5.13
CA ILE A 23 -2.53 27.89 4.27
C ILE A 23 -2.00 26.73 5.15
N VAL A 24 -1.19 27.04 6.16
CA VAL A 24 -0.72 26.04 7.13
C VAL A 24 -1.88 25.41 7.87
N GLY A 25 -2.89 26.20 8.27
CA GLY A 25 -4.12 25.71 8.88
C GLY A 25 -4.84 24.69 8.01
N VAL A 26 -5.01 24.98 6.72
CA VAL A 26 -5.64 24.05 5.76
C VAL A 26 -4.83 22.76 5.61
N ILE A 27 -3.51 22.87 5.39
CA ILE A 27 -2.62 21.70 5.27
C ILE A 27 -2.65 20.85 6.54
N ASN A 28 -2.65 21.50 7.70
CA ASN A 28 -2.69 20.84 8.99
C ASN A 28 -3.99 20.04 9.19
N THR A 29 -5.13 20.67 8.92
CA THR A 29 -6.43 20.00 9.00
C THR A 29 -6.50 18.82 8.06
N LEU A 30 -6.00 18.93 6.82
CA LEU A 30 -6.01 17.83 5.85
C LEU A 30 -5.10 16.67 6.26
N PHE A 31 -3.87 16.96 6.68
CA PHE A 31 -2.92 15.94 7.14
C PHE A 31 -3.42 15.22 8.38
N GLY A 32 -3.85 15.97 9.39
CA GLY A 32 -4.38 15.42 10.62
C GLY A 32 -5.68 14.65 10.40
N THR A 33 -6.57 15.13 9.52
CA THR A 33 -7.80 14.42 9.14
C THR A 33 -7.48 13.14 8.37
N ALA A 34 -6.52 13.14 7.45
CA ALA A 34 -6.10 11.91 6.78
C ALA A 34 -5.61 10.87 7.79
N ILE A 35 -4.73 11.27 8.72
CA ILE A 35 -4.25 10.39 9.81
C ILE A 35 -5.41 9.91 10.66
N MET A 36 -6.36 10.78 11.01
CA MET A 36 -7.55 10.44 11.78
C MET A 36 -8.39 9.39 11.08
N PHE A 37 -8.75 9.61 9.81
CA PHE A 37 -9.61 8.72 9.05
C PHE A 37 -8.91 7.40 8.72
N ILE A 38 -7.60 7.42 8.49
CA ILE A 38 -6.81 6.21 8.33
C ILE A 38 -6.77 5.43 9.66
N SER A 39 -6.46 6.11 10.77
CA SER A 39 -6.47 5.49 12.10
C SER A 39 -7.83 4.90 12.45
N TYR A 40 -8.90 5.66 12.16
CA TYR A 40 -10.26 5.31 12.53
C TYR A 40 -10.89 4.25 11.62
N ASN A 41 -10.69 4.33 10.30
CA ASN A 41 -11.36 3.45 9.35
C ASN A 41 -10.47 2.33 8.80
N ALA A 42 -9.15 2.52 8.78
CA ALA A 42 -8.20 1.50 8.31
C ALA A 42 -7.63 0.69 9.47
N PHE A 43 -7.38 1.33 10.62
CA PHE A 43 -6.82 0.66 11.79
C PHE A 43 -7.83 0.45 12.94
N ASN A 44 -9.07 0.95 12.81
CA ASN A 44 -10.11 0.95 13.85
C ASN A 44 -9.62 1.35 15.24
N VAL A 45 -8.61 2.23 15.26
CA VAL A 45 -8.17 2.93 16.45
C VAL A 45 -9.37 3.71 16.98
N SER A 46 -9.62 3.63 18.29
CA SER A 46 -10.81 4.23 18.91
C SER A 46 -11.00 5.68 18.44
N TYR A 47 -12.25 6.14 18.32
CA TYR A 47 -12.56 7.50 17.90
C TYR A 47 -11.69 8.53 18.63
N ASN A 48 -11.60 8.40 19.96
CA ASN A 48 -10.79 9.28 20.81
C ASN A 48 -9.30 9.24 20.49
N ILE A 49 -8.72 8.05 20.26
CA ILE A 49 -7.29 7.94 19.91
C ILE A 49 -7.06 8.42 18.47
N SER A 50 -7.96 8.16 17.53
CA SER A 50 -7.86 8.65 16.15
C SER A 50 -7.92 10.18 16.10
N VAL A 51 -8.83 10.78 16.87
CA VAL A 51 -8.91 12.23 17.08
C VAL A 51 -7.66 12.75 17.79
N PHE A 52 -7.11 12.03 18.77
CA PHE A 52 -5.82 12.40 19.36
C PHE A 52 -4.68 12.39 18.32
N MET A 53 -4.60 11.36 17.47
CA MET A 53 -3.56 11.27 16.42
C MET A 53 -3.67 12.42 15.41
N ASN A 54 -4.89 12.85 15.07
CA ASN A 54 -5.14 14.07 14.30
C ASN A 54 -4.42 15.28 14.92
N TYR A 55 -4.76 15.58 16.17
CA TYR A 55 -4.24 16.76 16.85
C TYR A 55 -2.76 16.65 17.16
N PHE A 56 -2.26 15.47 17.52
CA PHE A 56 -0.85 15.26 17.85
C PHE A 56 0.06 15.44 16.63
N PHE A 57 -0.16 14.66 15.56
CA PHE A 57 0.64 14.74 14.35
C PHE A 57 0.41 16.05 13.59
N GLY A 58 -0.83 16.56 13.60
CA GLY A 58 -1.15 17.89 13.11
C GLY A 58 -0.37 18.98 13.84
N SER A 59 -0.37 18.99 15.17
CA SER A 59 0.35 20.02 15.94
C SER A 59 1.86 20.02 15.68
N ILE A 60 2.47 18.83 15.50
CA ILE A 60 3.88 18.71 15.09
C ILE A 60 4.11 19.36 13.72
N LEU A 61 3.26 19.03 12.74
CA LEU A 61 3.35 19.61 11.40
C LEU A 61 3.13 21.14 11.43
N SER A 62 2.11 21.60 12.15
CA SER A 62 1.77 23.00 12.34
C SER A 62 2.90 23.78 13.00
N TYR A 63 3.56 23.22 14.02
CA TYR A 63 4.74 23.84 14.63
C TYR A 63 5.84 24.11 13.60
N PHE A 64 6.23 23.08 12.84
CA PHE A 64 7.33 23.22 11.88
C PHE A 64 6.96 24.12 10.70
N LEU A 65 5.73 24.04 10.20
CA LEU A 65 5.24 24.90 9.13
C LEU A 65 5.15 26.35 9.61
N ASN A 66 4.57 26.62 10.78
CA ASN A 66 4.49 28.00 11.26
C ASN A 66 5.87 28.56 11.60
N LYS A 67 6.75 27.76 12.21
CA LYS A 67 8.13 28.16 12.49
C LYS A 67 8.90 28.53 11.23
N TYR A 68 8.95 27.66 10.23
CA TYR A 68 9.83 27.84 9.08
C TYR A 68 9.19 28.57 7.89
N PHE A 69 7.90 28.35 7.66
CA PHE A 69 7.19 28.91 6.50
C PHE A 69 6.44 30.21 6.86
N THR A 70 5.69 30.22 7.97
CA THR A 70 4.89 31.39 8.36
C THR A 70 5.78 32.51 8.92
N PHE A 71 6.57 32.22 9.97
CA PHE A 71 7.33 33.22 10.73
C PHE A 71 8.84 33.23 10.43
N LYS A 72 9.36 32.26 9.67
CA LYS A 72 10.77 32.16 9.26
C LYS A 72 11.78 32.17 10.42
N ASN A 73 11.41 31.63 11.58
CA ASN A 73 12.27 31.56 12.75
C ASN A 73 13.27 30.38 12.63
N LYS A 74 14.58 30.69 12.65
CA LYS A 74 15.66 29.69 12.46
C LYS A 74 16.17 29.08 13.77
N GLU A 75 15.89 29.71 14.91
CA GLU A 75 16.37 29.31 16.23
C GLU A 75 15.90 27.90 16.58
N ASN A 76 16.70 27.10 17.30
CA ASN A 76 16.28 25.79 17.78
C ASN A 76 16.32 25.78 19.30
N SER A 77 15.20 26.19 19.91
CA SER A 77 15.07 26.28 21.36
C SER A 77 13.94 25.40 21.86
N LEU A 78 14.20 24.64 22.92
CA LEU A 78 13.19 23.82 23.61
C LEU A 78 12.10 24.71 24.22
N LYS A 79 12.48 25.93 24.65
CA LYS A 79 11.56 26.99 25.09
C LYS A 79 10.53 27.36 24.02
N GLN A 80 10.92 27.46 22.75
CA GLN A 80 9.97 27.77 21.66
C GLN A 80 8.96 26.65 21.42
N LYS A 81 9.35 25.38 21.59
CA LYS A 81 8.43 24.24 21.45
C LYS A 81 7.38 24.26 22.57
N LEU A 82 7.82 24.53 23.80
CA LEU A 82 6.94 24.69 24.97
C LEU A 82 6.01 25.90 24.81
N LEU A 83 6.55 27.06 24.42
CA LEU A 83 5.76 28.27 24.17
C LEU A 83 4.71 28.07 23.06
N PHE A 84 5.04 27.32 22.00
CA PHE A 84 4.07 26.99 20.96
C PHE A 84 2.90 26.16 21.51
N ALA A 85 3.20 25.11 22.27
CA ALA A 85 2.17 24.26 22.85
C ALA A 85 1.27 25.06 23.81
N VAL A 86 1.87 25.85 24.70
CA VAL A 86 1.15 26.73 25.64
C VAL A 86 0.29 27.76 24.89
N ASN A 87 0.82 28.38 23.84
CA ASN A 87 0.09 29.35 23.03
C ASN A 87 -1.16 28.75 22.39
N VAL A 88 -1.04 27.55 21.79
CA VAL A 88 -2.19 26.87 21.18
C VAL A 88 -3.28 26.60 22.21
N VAL A 89 -2.91 26.11 23.39
CA VAL A 89 -3.87 25.82 24.47
C VAL A 89 -4.56 27.09 24.98
N ILE A 90 -3.81 28.15 25.27
CA ILE A 90 -4.36 29.43 25.76
C ILE A 90 -5.33 30.03 24.73
N CYS A 91 -4.92 30.09 23.46
CA CYS A 91 -5.78 30.64 22.42
C CYS A 91 -7.06 29.82 22.23
N MET A 92 -6.99 28.49 22.40
CA MET A 92 -8.17 27.62 22.33
C MET A 92 -9.15 27.92 23.46
N LEU A 93 -8.65 28.03 24.70
CA LEU A 93 -9.49 28.33 25.86
C LEU A 93 -10.17 29.69 25.74
N ILE A 94 -9.42 30.72 25.34
CA ILE A 94 -9.98 32.08 25.17
C ILE A 94 -11.01 32.10 24.04
N ALA A 95 -10.68 31.54 22.87
CA ALA A 95 -11.54 31.63 21.70
C ALA A 95 -12.88 30.91 21.90
N TYR A 96 -12.85 29.66 22.36
CA TYR A 96 -14.08 28.88 22.55
C TYR A 96 -14.81 29.26 23.85
N GLY A 97 -14.11 29.77 24.86
CA GLY A 97 -14.69 30.32 26.08
C GLY A 97 -15.48 31.62 25.84
N LEU A 98 -15.01 32.49 24.93
CA LEU A 98 -15.71 33.73 24.57
C LEU A 98 -16.79 33.54 23.51
N ALA A 99 -16.59 32.63 22.55
CA ALA A 99 -17.50 32.48 21.42
C ALA A 99 -18.93 32.08 21.82
N LYS A 100 -19.06 31.06 22.69
CA LYS A 100 -20.38 30.54 23.11
C LYS A 100 -21.25 31.59 23.85
N PRO A 101 -20.76 32.30 24.89
CA PRO A 101 -21.55 33.33 25.56
C PRO A 101 -21.84 34.52 24.64
N SER A 102 -20.87 34.94 23.80
CA SER A 102 -21.06 36.08 22.89
C SER A 102 -22.13 35.81 21.82
N VAL A 103 -22.16 34.61 21.25
CA VAL A 103 -23.17 34.22 20.25
C VAL A 103 -24.55 34.00 20.89
N ARG A 104 -24.61 33.43 22.10
CA ARG A 104 -25.87 33.32 22.86
C ARG A 104 -26.47 34.67 23.21
N PHE A 105 -25.63 35.65 23.53
CA PHE A 105 -26.06 37.02 23.78
C PHE A 105 -26.52 37.74 22.50
N ALA A 106 -25.74 37.66 21.43
CA ALA A 106 -26.02 38.38 20.18
C ALA A 106 -27.14 37.77 19.33
N LEU A 107 -27.37 36.45 19.42
CA LEU A 107 -28.33 35.70 18.60
C LEU A 107 -29.34 34.94 19.47
N SER A 108 -29.80 35.58 20.55
CA SER A 108 -30.72 35.00 21.53
C SER A 108 -32.07 34.57 20.94
N SER A 109 -32.49 35.16 19.82
CA SER A 109 -33.72 34.85 19.09
C SER A 109 -33.62 33.62 18.16
N MET A 110 -32.43 33.05 17.97
CA MET A 110 -32.21 31.88 17.11
C MET A 110 -32.29 30.56 17.88
N SER A 111 -32.55 29.45 17.18
CA SER A 111 -32.58 28.12 17.80
C SER A 111 -31.23 27.73 18.41
N GLU A 112 -31.26 26.94 19.48
CA GLU A 112 -30.05 26.55 20.22
C GLU A 112 -29.04 25.80 19.33
N LYS A 113 -29.53 25.00 18.37
CA LYS A 113 -28.70 24.32 17.37
C LYS A 113 -27.98 25.31 16.45
N MET A 114 -28.66 26.38 16.03
CA MET A 114 -28.07 27.41 15.17
C MET A 114 -27.06 28.26 15.95
N GLN A 115 -27.39 28.64 17.19
CA GLN A 115 -26.45 29.31 18.10
C GLN A 115 -25.19 28.45 18.34
N GLY A 116 -25.35 27.13 18.51
CA GLY A 116 -24.24 26.19 18.65
C GLY A 116 -23.31 26.16 17.44
N ASN A 117 -23.87 26.03 16.23
CA ASN A 117 -23.09 26.03 14.99
C ASN A 117 -22.35 27.37 14.76
N ILE A 118 -23.03 28.50 15.00
CA ILE A 118 -22.43 29.83 14.86
C ILE A 118 -21.34 30.04 15.92
N SER A 119 -21.55 29.56 17.15
CA SER A 119 -20.53 29.60 18.22
C SER A 119 -19.27 28.82 17.82
N MET A 120 -19.41 27.65 17.18
CA MET A 120 -18.26 26.89 16.69
C MET A 120 -17.50 27.63 15.59
N LEU A 121 -18.21 28.31 14.67
CA LEU A 121 -17.61 29.06 13.57
C LEU A 121 -16.89 30.32 14.08
N VAL A 122 -17.54 31.08 14.97
CA VAL A 122 -16.96 32.27 15.62
C VAL A 122 -15.75 31.87 16.47
N GLY A 123 -15.85 30.79 17.25
CA GLY A 123 -14.74 30.27 18.04
C GLY A 123 -13.54 29.85 17.17
N THR A 124 -13.80 29.23 16.03
CA THR A 124 -12.74 28.84 15.07
C THR A 124 -12.06 30.06 14.44
N GLY A 125 -12.83 31.10 14.09
CA GLY A 125 -12.30 32.37 13.61
C GLY A 125 -11.43 33.08 14.65
N LEU A 126 -11.95 33.23 15.88
CA LEU A 126 -11.23 33.84 17.00
C LEU A 126 -9.95 33.07 17.34
N PHE A 127 -10.02 31.74 17.40
CA PHE A 127 -8.86 30.89 17.66
C PHE A 127 -7.78 31.11 16.61
N THR A 128 -8.15 31.14 15.33
CA THR A 128 -7.20 31.32 14.22
C THR A 128 -6.47 32.66 14.33
N ILE A 129 -7.18 33.73 14.67
CA ILE A 129 -6.61 35.08 14.82
C ILE A 129 -5.69 35.16 16.04
N LEU A 130 -6.18 34.74 17.22
CA LEU A 130 -5.43 34.77 18.46
C LEU A 130 -4.19 33.88 18.38
N ASN A 131 -4.31 32.70 17.79
CA ASN A 131 -3.21 31.76 17.63
C ASN A 131 -2.14 32.31 16.67
N TYR A 132 -2.52 33.00 15.59
CA TYR A 132 -1.57 33.69 14.72
C TYR A 132 -0.80 34.79 15.47
N ILE A 133 -1.51 35.66 16.19
CA ILE A 133 -0.92 36.77 16.96
C ILE A 133 0.05 36.22 18.02
N GLY A 134 -0.44 35.23 18.77
CA GLY A 134 0.30 34.51 19.79
C GLY A 134 1.62 33.93 19.26
N GLN A 135 1.55 33.25 18.12
CA GLN A 135 2.73 32.68 17.48
C GLN A 135 3.67 33.74 16.92
N LYS A 136 3.16 34.83 16.34
CA LYS A 136 3.96 35.92 15.75
C LYS A 136 4.82 36.63 16.79
N TRP A 137 4.25 36.94 17.95
CA TRP A 137 4.87 37.85 18.93
C TRP A 137 5.43 37.16 20.17
N PHE A 138 4.92 35.99 20.54
CA PHE A 138 5.34 35.31 21.77
C PHE A 138 6.15 34.05 21.49
N VAL A 139 5.76 33.29 20.46
CA VAL A 139 6.45 32.03 20.13
C VAL A 139 7.65 32.24 19.21
N PHE A 140 7.49 33.07 18.18
CA PHE A 140 8.47 33.24 17.11
C PHE A 140 8.98 34.67 16.95
N ASN A 141 8.93 35.46 18.04
CA ASN A 141 9.24 36.89 18.03
C ASN A 141 10.59 37.20 17.34
N ILE A 142 10.58 38.18 16.43
CA ILE A 142 11.77 38.61 15.70
C ILE A 142 12.46 39.70 16.54
N LYS A 143 13.29 39.29 17.50
CA LYS A 143 14.35 40.15 18.03
C LYS A 143 15.68 39.53 17.62
N ASP A 144 16.23 40.09 16.55
CA ASP A 144 17.66 40.32 16.28
C ASP A 144 17.85 40.66 14.80
N LYS A 145 17.33 41.83 14.41
CA LYS A 145 17.75 42.53 13.19
C LYS A 145 18.78 43.57 13.64
N VAL A 146 20.05 43.32 13.30
CA VAL A 146 21.12 44.28 12.91
C VAL A 146 22.49 43.59 12.96
N LYS A 147 22.71 42.52 13.74
CA LYS A 147 24.03 41.85 13.78
C LYS A 147 24.32 40.82 12.68
N ASN A 148 23.34 40.41 11.88
CA ASN A 148 23.52 39.32 10.91
C ASN A 148 23.59 39.76 9.42
N GLU A 149 23.43 41.05 9.10
CA GLU A 149 23.52 41.50 7.69
C GLU A 149 24.94 41.35 7.11
N ILE A 150 25.97 41.29 7.95
CA ILE A 150 27.35 41.00 7.52
C ILE A 150 27.61 39.49 7.36
N LYS A 151 26.83 38.63 8.05
CA LYS A 151 26.89 37.17 7.90
C LYS A 151 26.08 36.64 6.70
N ASP A 152 25.16 37.44 6.17
CA ASP A 152 24.23 37.06 5.09
C ASP A 152 24.89 37.01 3.69
N LYS A 153 26.15 37.44 3.56
CA LYS A 153 26.97 37.15 2.36
C LYS A 153 27.74 35.84 2.46
N SER A 154 28.09 35.37 3.67
CA SER A 154 28.74 34.06 3.88
C SER A 154 27.75 32.91 4.14
N GLU A 155 26.54 33.18 4.62
CA GLU A 155 25.53 32.14 4.92
C GLU A 155 24.62 31.76 3.75
N LYS A 156 24.82 32.34 2.55
CA LYS A 156 24.06 31.96 1.34
C LYS A 156 24.29 30.52 0.88
N GLU A 157 25.31 29.83 1.41
CA GLU A 157 25.61 28.45 1.05
C GLU A 157 25.33 27.41 2.15
N GLU A 158 25.07 27.79 3.41
CA GLU A 158 25.18 26.82 4.52
C GLU A 158 23.92 26.57 5.37
N VAL A 159 22.75 27.12 5.02
CA VAL A 159 21.48 26.65 5.62
C VAL A 159 21.03 25.39 4.87
N LYS A 160 21.58 24.22 5.26
CA LYS A 160 21.06 22.90 4.87
C LYS A 160 19.53 22.92 4.92
N ASP A 161 18.90 22.61 3.79
CA ASP A 161 17.44 22.55 3.64
C ASP A 161 16.86 21.56 4.67
N LYS A 162 16.38 22.08 5.82
CA LYS A 162 15.89 21.27 6.94
C LYS A 162 14.78 20.29 6.50
N GLY A 163 13.98 20.65 5.50
CA GLY A 163 12.97 19.75 4.91
C GLY A 163 13.61 18.55 4.22
N LYS A 164 14.69 18.76 3.47
CA LYS A 164 15.49 17.70 2.85
C LYS A 164 16.19 16.82 3.90
N VAL A 165 16.65 17.39 5.01
CA VAL A 165 17.24 16.63 6.12
C VAL A 165 16.21 15.72 6.77
N ILE A 166 15.01 16.25 7.10
CA ILE A 166 13.91 15.46 7.68
C ILE A 166 13.46 14.36 6.71
N SER A 167 13.27 14.70 5.44
CA SER A 167 12.92 13.73 4.39
C SER A 167 13.94 12.60 4.30
N ASN A 168 15.23 12.92 4.29
CA ASN A 168 16.29 11.92 4.28
C ASN A 168 16.29 11.07 5.55
N PHE A 169 16.10 11.66 6.72
CA PHE A 169 15.99 10.93 7.98
C PHE A 169 14.83 9.93 7.96
N LEU A 170 13.63 10.35 7.53
CA LEU A 170 12.46 9.48 7.40
C LEU A 170 12.72 8.34 6.41
N LYS A 171 13.27 8.63 5.24
CA LYS A 171 13.61 7.62 4.23
C LYS A 171 14.64 6.61 4.75
N VAL A 172 15.66 7.07 5.48
CA VAL A 172 16.64 6.17 6.12
C VAL A 172 15.97 5.30 7.18
N GLY A 173 15.12 5.86 8.03
CA GLY A 173 14.35 5.10 9.02
C GLY A 173 13.50 4.00 8.38
N ILE A 174 12.76 4.34 7.32
CA ILE A 174 11.99 3.38 6.51
C ILE A 174 12.91 2.27 5.98
N SER A 175 14.06 2.62 5.42
CA SER A 175 14.99 1.62 4.87
C SER A 175 15.65 0.73 5.91
N VAL A 176 15.90 1.22 7.13
CA VAL A 176 16.41 0.40 8.24
C VAL A 176 15.35 -0.61 8.68
N ILE A 177 14.10 -0.17 8.89
CA ILE A 177 12.99 -1.05 9.25
C ILE A 177 12.74 -2.08 8.14
N PHE A 178 12.72 -1.63 6.89
CA PHE A 178 12.62 -2.51 5.72
C PHE A 178 13.72 -3.58 5.70
N SER A 179 14.98 -3.17 5.93
CA SER A 179 16.13 -4.08 5.92
C SER A 179 16.06 -5.10 7.06
N PHE A 180 15.54 -4.71 8.22
CA PHE A 180 15.33 -5.62 9.34
C PHE A 180 14.22 -6.64 9.04
N VAL A 181 13.05 -6.17 8.58
CA VAL A 181 11.91 -7.04 8.26
C VAL A 181 12.25 -8.02 7.15
N ILE A 182 12.88 -7.56 6.06
CA ILE A 182 13.26 -8.45 4.95
C ILE A 182 14.32 -9.47 5.39
N LEU A 183 15.25 -9.10 6.27
CA LEU A 183 16.23 -10.03 6.84
C LEU A 183 15.55 -11.11 7.69
N LEU A 184 14.58 -10.72 8.52
CA LEU A 184 13.77 -11.67 9.27
C LEU A 184 13.04 -12.64 8.33
N THR A 185 12.42 -12.14 7.27
CA THR A 185 11.76 -12.98 6.25
C THR A 185 12.74 -13.92 5.54
N ILE A 186 13.98 -13.48 5.25
CA ILE A 186 15.03 -14.33 4.69
C ILE A 186 15.37 -15.46 5.66
N ILE A 187 15.60 -15.14 6.94
CA ILE A 187 15.92 -16.14 7.98
C ILE A 187 14.80 -17.17 8.08
N GLN A 188 13.54 -16.73 8.12
CA GLN A 188 12.38 -17.62 8.15
C GLN A 188 12.36 -18.56 6.94
N ASN A 189 12.60 -18.04 5.74
CA ASN A 189 12.63 -18.82 4.51
C ASN A 189 13.82 -19.80 4.41
N VAL A 190 14.94 -19.51 5.08
CA VAL A 190 16.13 -20.38 5.11
C VAL A 190 15.99 -21.49 6.14
N VAL A 191 15.39 -21.18 7.30
CA VAL A 191 15.30 -22.11 8.43
C VAL A 191 14.08 -23.04 8.33
N MET A 192 12.99 -22.57 7.73
CA MET A 192 11.72 -23.30 7.71
C MET A 192 11.25 -23.64 6.29
N HIS A 193 10.80 -24.88 6.15
CA HIS A 193 9.95 -25.31 5.06
C HIS A 193 8.49 -25.31 5.55
N LEU A 194 7.63 -24.61 4.83
CA LEU A 194 6.21 -24.52 5.12
C LEU A 194 5.45 -25.13 3.96
N GLN A 195 4.52 -26.02 4.28
CA GLN A 195 3.64 -26.64 3.29
C GLN A 195 2.22 -26.59 3.82
N ILE A 196 1.29 -26.19 2.95
CA ILE A 196 -0.13 -26.23 3.27
C ILE A 196 -0.64 -27.61 2.89
N LYS A 197 -1.14 -28.34 3.89
CA LYS A 197 -1.76 -29.66 3.73
C LYS A 197 -3.27 -29.44 3.63
N ALA A 198 -3.89 -30.01 2.61
CA ALA A 198 -5.35 -30.00 2.46
C ALA A 198 -5.89 -31.35 2.93
N GLY A 199 -6.01 -31.52 4.25
CA GLY A 199 -6.62 -32.75 4.81
C GLY A 199 -8.10 -32.88 4.40
N GLN A 200 -8.70 -34.04 4.69
CA GLN A 200 -10.10 -34.40 4.33
C GLN A 200 -11.18 -33.38 4.75
N SER A 201 -10.87 -32.36 5.55
CA SER A 201 -11.84 -31.32 5.93
C SER A 201 -11.26 -29.91 6.16
N PHE A 202 -9.94 -29.74 6.33
CA PHE A 202 -9.37 -28.46 6.80
C PHE A 202 -8.02 -28.10 6.17
N GLU A 203 -7.87 -26.83 5.85
CA GLU A 203 -6.59 -26.17 5.51
C GLU A 203 -5.68 -26.11 6.74
N THR A 204 -4.48 -26.69 6.68
CA THR A 204 -3.50 -26.64 7.79
C THR A 204 -2.09 -26.35 7.29
N THR A 205 -1.30 -25.62 8.07
CA THR A 205 0.09 -25.28 7.74
C THR A 205 1.06 -26.17 8.51
N SER A 206 1.84 -26.97 7.80
CA SER A 206 2.93 -27.75 8.37
C SER A 206 4.17 -26.87 8.57
N PHE A 207 4.71 -26.81 9.78
CA PHE A 207 5.94 -26.09 10.11
C PHE A 207 7.08 -27.09 10.24
N GLU A 208 7.90 -27.20 9.20
CA GLU A 208 8.98 -28.18 9.14
C GLU A 208 10.34 -27.48 9.10
N LYS A 209 11.37 -28.14 9.64
CA LYS A 209 12.75 -27.69 9.40
C LYS A 209 13.04 -27.78 7.91
N GLN A 210 13.84 -26.85 7.41
CA GLN A 210 14.17 -26.82 5.99
C GLN A 210 14.83 -28.13 5.53
N HIS A 211 14.18 -28.82 4.60
CA HIS A 211 14.70 -30.05 3.99
C HIS A 211 15.85 -29.75 3.02
N LEU A 212 16.96 -30.48 3.15
CA LEU A 212 18.14 -30.29 2.28
C LEU A 212 17.82 -30.56 0.81
N SER A 213 16.93 -31.53 0.54
CA SER A 213 16.45 -31.91 -0.79
C SER A 213 15.72 -30.80 -1.53
N LEU A 214 15.10 -29.85 -0.82
CA LEU A 214 14.44 -28.69 -1.42
C LEU A 214 15.32 -27.44 -1.36
N PHE A 215 16.08 -27.29 -0.28
CA PHE A 215 16.95 -26.15 -0.06
C PHE A 215 18.09 -26.07 -1.06
N LEU A 216 18.86 -27.15 -1.23
CA LEU A 216 20.05 -27.13 -2.07
C LEU A 216 19.71 -26.85 -3.55
N PRO A 217 18.70 -27.50 -4.17
CA PRO A 217 18.27 -27.14 -5.52
C PRO A 217 17.78 -25.69 -5.64
N SER A 218 17.12 -25.16 -4.60
CA SER A 218 16.67 -23.76 -4.59
C SER A 218 17.85 -22.79 -4.58
N ILE A 219 18.90 -23.06 -3.79
CA ILE A 219 20.12 -22.24 -3.78
C ILE A 219 20.88 -22.34 -5.11
N ILE A 220 20.99 -23.55 -5.68
CA ILE A 220 21.57 -23.75 -7.01
C ILE A 220 20.79 -22.94 -8.04
N GLY A 221 19.46 -22.96 -7.99
CA GLY A 221 18.60 -22.17 -8.87
C GLY A 221 18.85 -20.66 -8.74
N VAL A 222 19.03 -20.13 -7.52
CA VAL A 222 19.43 -18.71 -7.31
C VAL A 222 20.79 -18.41 -7.96
N ILE A 223 21.76 -19.31 -7.85
CA ILE A 223 23.07 -19.17 -8.49
C ILE A 223 22.93 -19.16 -10.03
N VAL A 224 22.13 -20.06 -10.59
CA VAL A 224 21.83 -20.10 -12.04
C VAL A 224 21.20 -18.78 -12.48
N VAL A 225 20.24 -18.23 -11.73
CA VAL A 225 19.63 -16.92 -12.00
C VAL A 225 20.68 -15.81 -12.04
N ILE A 226 21.64 -15.81 -11.11
CA ILE A 226 22.74 -14.84 -11.07
C ILE A 226 23.63 -14.98 -12.31
N ILE A 227 24.02 -16.20 -12.67
CA ILE A 227 24.88 -16.47 -13.82
C ILE A 227 24.20 -16.01 -15.12
N LEU A 228 22.96 -16.44 -15.35
CA LEU A 228 22.19 -16.07 -16.54
C LEU A 228 21.98 -14.56 -16.63
N SER A 229 21.64 -13.90 -15.52
CA SER A 229 21.48 -12.44 -15.48
C SER A 229 22.79 -11.71 -15.78
N THR A 230 23.91 -12.23 -15.28
CA THR A 230 25.25 -11.66 -15.51
C THR A 230 25.68 -11.82 -16.95
N LEU A 231 25.57 -13.03 -17.51
CA LEU A 231 25.86 -13.31 -18.92
C LEU A 231 25.01 -12.43 -19.84
N PHE A 232 23.73 -12.30 -19.54
CA PHE A 232 22.83 -11.50 -20.35
C PHE A 232 23.17 -10.01 -20.32
N ILE A 233 23.43 -9.43 -19.15
CA ILE A 233 23.88 -8.03 -19.04
C ILE A 233 25.19 -7.84 -19.81
N ALA A 234 26.12 -8.80 -19.75
CA ALA A 234 27.38 -8.75 -20.48
C ALA A 234 27.17 -8.76 -22.00
N ILE A 235 26.27 -9.62 -22.52
CA ILE A 235 25.89 -9.65 -23.94
C ILE A 235 25.28 -8.31 -24.35
N GLN A 236 24.31 -7.80 -23.59
CA GLN A 236 23.63 -6.56 -23.96
C GLN A 236 24.56 -5.34 -23.99
N LYS A 237 25.59 -5.30 -23.13
CA LYS A 237 26.61 -4.24 -23.15
C LYS A 237 27.38 -4.19 -24.48
N LYS A 238 27.56 -5.33 -25.15
CA LYS A 238 28.19 -5.41 -26.47
C LYS A 238 27.27 -5.03 -27.64
N LEU A 239 25.96 -4.97 -27.41
CA LEU A 239 24.98 -4.64 -28.45
C LEU A 239 24.79 -3.14 -28.61
N THR A 240 24.64 -2.69 -29.86
CA THR A 240 24.21 -1.32 -30.18
C THR A 240 22.84 -1.01 -29.58
N PRO A 241 22.49 0.27 -29.31
CA PRO A 241 21.20 0.64 -28.74
C PRO A 241 19.99 0.11 -29.53
N LYS A 242 20.06 0.12 -30.88
CA LYS A 242 19.02 -0.42 -31.76
C LYS A 242 18.85 -1.94 -31.58
N LYS A 243 19.95 -2.70 -31.65
CA LYS A 243 19.94 -4.17 -31.44
C LYS A 243 19.43 -4.53 -30.04
N ARG A 244 19.85 -3.78 -29.01
CA ARG A 244 19.38 -3.96 -27.63
C ARG A 244 17.87 -3.73 -27.48
N LYS A 245 17.33 -2.69 -28.12
CA LYS A 245 15.88 -2.42 -28.13
C LYS A 245 15.10 -3.56 -28.78
N ILE A 246 15.57 -4.05 -29.93
CA ILE A 246 14.94 -5.18 -30.64
C ILE A 246 14.97 -6.43 -29.77
N LEU A 247 16.14 -6.81 -29.24
CA LEU A 247 16.29 -7.96 -28.34
C LEU A 247 15.33 -7.88 -27.16
N ASN A 248 15.19 -6.71 -26.54
CA ASN A 248 14.26 -6.51 -25.43
C ASN A 248 12.80 -6.70 -25.82
N ILE A 249 12.39 -6.21 -26.99
CA ILE A 249 11.02 -6.40 -27.51
C ILE A 249 10.77 -7.88 -27.74
N VAL A 250 11.67 -8.56 -28.45
CA VAL A 250 11.54 -10.00 -28.74
C VAL A 250 11.41 -10.81 -27.45
N LEU A 251 12.25 -10.54 -26.45
CA LEU A 251 12.21 -11.26 -25.18
C LEU A 251 10.95 -11.00 -24.36
N ILE A 252 10.52 -9.73 -24.25
CA ILE A 252 9.26 -9.41 -23.54
C ILE A 252 8.08 -10.09 -24.24
N SER A 253 8.00 -9.96 -25.57
CA SER A 253 6.94 -10.59 -26.35
C SER A 253 6.97 -12.10 -26.20
N GLY A 254 8.14 -12.73 -26.27
CA GLY A 254 8.30 -14.17 -26.04
C GLY A 254 7.84 -14.62 -24.66
N LEU A 255 8.22 -13.88 -23.60
CA LEU A 255 7.79 -14.17 -22.23
C LEU A 255 6.28 -14.03 -22.03
N ILE A 256 5.68 -13.00 -22.64
CA ILE A 256 4.23 -12.80 -22.66
C ILE A 256 3.56 -13.98 -23.38
N ILE A 257 4.06 -14.37 -24.56
CA ILE A 257 3.52 -15.50 -25.32
C ILE A 257 3.61 -16.80 -24.51
N VAL A 258 4.74 -17.09 -23.87
CA VAL A 258 4.89 -18.27 -23.00
C VAL A 258 3.88 -18.23 -21.85
N ASN A 259 3.64 -17.08 -21.24
CA ASN A 259 2.64 -16.96 -20.17
C ASN A 259 1.21 -17.13 -20.70
N ILE A 260 0.90 -16.63 -21.88
CA ILE A 260 -0.40 -16.86 -22.52
C ILE A 260 -0.59 -18.36 -22.78
N ILE A 261 0.39 -19.02 -23.39
CA ILE A 261 0.32 -20.45 -23.71
C ILE A 261 0.16 -21.29 -22.43
N THR A 262 0.99 -21.04 -21.41
CA THR A 262 0.93 -21.75 -20.14
C THR A 262 -0.35 -21.45 -19.36
N SER A 263 -0.89 -20.24 -19.44
CA SER A 263 -2.20 -19.92 -18.85
C SER A 263 -3.34 -20.61 -19.57
N ILE A 264 -3.33 -20.66 -20.90
CA ILE A 264 -4.35 -21.39 -21.67
C ILE A 264 -4.27 -22.88 -21.35
N TRP A 265 -3.06 -23.45 -21.29
CA TRP A 265 -2.86 -24.84 -20.88
C TRP A 265 -3.36 -25.07 -19.45
N TRP A 266 -3.04 -24.18 -18.51
CA TRP A 266 -3.50 -24.23 -17.13
C TRP A 266 -5.03 -24.20 -17.04
N LEU A 267 -5.68 -23.24 -17.70
CA LEU A 267 -7.14 -23.10 -17.70
C LEU A 267 -7.88 -24.29 -18.36
N LYS A 268 -7.23 -24.99 -19.30
CA LYS A 268 -7.80 -26.20 -19.94
C LYS A 268 -7.61 -27.47 -19.10
N THR A 269 -6.60 -27.50 -18.25
CA THR A 269 -6.24 -28.68 -17.45
C THR A 269 -6.76 -28.59 -16.02
N THR A 270 -6.99 -27.39 -15.51
CA THR A 270 -7.55 -27.15 -14.20
C THR A 270 -9.07 -27.31 -14.23
N TYR A 271 -9.62 -28.09 -13.31
CA TYR A 271 -11.06 -28.23 -13.08
C TYR A 271 -11.54 -27.33 -11.94
N ALA A 272 -10.84 -26.21 -11.71
CA ALA A 272 -11.12 -25.29 -10.62
C ALA A 272 -12.54 -24.69 -10.73
N THR A 273 -13.30 -24.70 -9.64
CA THR A 273 -14.59 -24.03 -9.48
C THR A 273 -14.51 -23.04 -8.32
N PRO A 274 -15.13 -21.85 -8.43
CA PRO A 274 -15.17 -20.88 -7.34
C PRO A 274 -16.05 -21.40 -6.20
N SER A 275 -15.47 -21.54 -5.02
CA SER A 275 -16.10 -22.08 -3.80
C SER A 275 -16.03 -21.06 -2.66
N GLU A 276 -16.72 -21.33 -1.55
CA GLU A 276 -16.70 -20.51 -0.33
C GLU A 276 -17.05 -19.03 -0.64
N ASP A 277 -16.38 -18.07 0.01
CA ASP A 277 -16.52 -16.64 -0.27
C ASP A 277 -16.37 -16.25 -1.76
N PRO A 278 -15.34 -16.71 -2.52
CA PRO A 278 -15.25 -16.49 -3.96
C PRO A 278 -16.48 -16.94 -4.75
N GLY A 279 -16.97 -18.15 -4.49
CA GLY A 279 -18.16 -18.71 -5.15
C GLY A 279 -19.40 -17.91 -4.80
N LYS A 280 -19.61 -17.63 -3.51
CA LYS A 280 -20.74 -16.87 -3.01
C LYS A 280 -20.84 -15.48 -3.63
N VAL A 281 -19.72 -14.75 -3.70
CA VAL A 281 -19.71 -13.40 -4.30
C VAL A 281 -19.97 -13.47 -5.81
N LEU A 282 -19.37 -14.43 -6.53
CA LEU A 282 -19.55 -14.56 -7.97
C LEU A 282 -20.98 -14.97 -8.35
N GLN A 283 -21.57 -15.93 -7.63
CA GLN A 283 -22.96 -16.36 -7.84
C GLN A 283 -23.94 -15.21 -7.64
N ASN A 284 -23.80 -14.48 -6.53
CA ASN A 284 -24.64 -13.32 -6.27
C ASN A 284 -24.42 -12.18 -7.28
N SER A 285 -23.21 -12.05 -7.82
CA SER A 285 -22.93 -11.11 -8.92
C SER A 285 -23.66 -11.48 -10.20
N TYR A 286 -23.80 -12.78 -10.49
CA TYR A 286 -24.53 -13.28 -11.65
C TYR A 286 -26.05 -13.05 -11.50
N LEU A 287 -26.61 -13.36 -10.32
CA LEU A 287 -28.01 -13.05 -9.99
C LEU A 287 -28.29 -11.56 -10.12
N PHE A 288 -27.41 -10.72 -9.55
CA PHE A 288 -27.51 -9.27 -9.65
C PHE A 288 -27.46 -8.78 -11.11
N TYR A 289 -26.59 -9.38 -11.94
CA TYR A 289 -26.49 -9.07 -13.36
C TYR A 289 -27.77 -9.43 -14.14
N LYS A 290 -28.39 -10.58 -13.83
CA LYS A 290 -29.66 -11.02 -14.45
C LYS A 290 -30.89 -10.27 -13.95
N GLY A 291 -30.76 -9.51 -12.86
CA GLY A 291 -31.90 -8.89 -12.18
C GLY A 291 -32.75 -9.91 -11.43
N GLU A 292 -32.17 -11.06 -11.09
CA GLU A 292 -32.81 -12.13 -10.33
C GLU A 292 -32.77 -11.83 -8.82
N GLU A 293 -33.64 -12.50 -8.07
CA GLU A 293 -33.73 -12.29 -6.63
C GLU A 293 -32.53 -12.89 -5.89
N ILE A 294 -31.90 -12.08 -5.05
CA ILE A 294 -30.85 -12.50 -4.11
C ILE A 294 -31.52 -12.95 -2.81
N SER A 295 -31.08 -14.08 -2.25
CA SER A 295 -31.68 -14.63 -1.04
C SER A 295 -31.49 -13.72 0.18
N PHE A 296 -32.39 -13.81 1.16
CA PHE A 296 -32.23 -13.09 2.44
C PHE A 296 -30.87 -13.37 3.10
N ASN A 297 -30.42 -14.64 3.11
CA ASN A 297 -29.15 -15.04 3.71
C ASN A 297 -27.94 -14.42 2.99
N ASP A 298 -28.02 -14.27 1.67
CA ASP A 298 -26.98 -13.62 0.88
C ASP A 298 -26.94 -12.11 1.10
N TYR A 299 -28.09 -11.45 1.15
CA TYR A 299 -28.13 -10.04 1.55
C TYR A 299 -27.61 -9.84 2.98
N ARG A 300 -27.94 -10.72 3.92
CA ARG A 300 -27.39 -10.71 5.28
C ARG A 300 -25.86 -10.85 5.25
N TYR A 301 -25.32 -11.73 4.41
CA TYR A 301 -23.88 -11.84 4.18
C TYR A 301 -23.27 -10.53 3.67
N PHE A 302 -23.88 -9.85 2.69
CA PHE A 302 -23.39 -8.56 2.21
C PHE A 302 -23.53 -7.42 3.22
N ALA A 303 -24.56 -7.43 4.07
CA ALA A 303 -24.68 -6.49 5.19
C ALA A 303 -23.59 -6.72 6.23
N LYS A 304 -23.27 -7.99 6.52
CA LYS A 304 -22.18 -8.40 7.42
C LYS A 304 -20.79 -8.08 6.85
N TYR A 305 -20.61 -8.20 5.54
CA TYR A 305 -19.35 -7.97 4.82
C TYR A 305 -19.53 -6.95 3.68
N PRO A 306 -19.79 -5.67 3.98
CA PRO A 306 -20.15 -4.67 2.99
C PRO A 306 -19.04 -4.39 1.96
N GLN A 307 -17.79 -4.70 2.28
CA GLN A 307 -16.67 -4.63 1.34
C GLN A 307 -16.82 -5.57 0.13
N GLN A 308 -17.64 -6.63 0.23
CA GLN A 308 -17.87 -7.58 -0.87
C GLN A 308 -18.85 -7.03 -1.91
N ILE A 309 -19.68 -6.06 -1.53
CA ILE A 309 -20.68 -5.45 -2.41
C ILE A 309 -19.98 -4.81 -3.62
N THR A 310 -18.89 -4.08 -3.40
CA THR A 310 -18.20 -3.40 -4.51
C THR A 310 -17.55 -4.37 -5.48
N LEU A 311 -17.06 -5.51 -4.99
CA LEU A 311 -16.56 -6.60 -5.83
C LEU A 311 -17.71 -7.19 -6.65
N MET A 312 -18.88 -7.41 -6.03
CA MET A 312 -20.06 -7.90 -6.73
C MET A 312 -20.50 -6.98 -7.87
N PHE A 313 -20.55 -5.66 -7.63
CA PHE A 313 -20.85 -4.67 -8.68
C PHE A 313 -19.85 -4.70 -9.83
N TYR A 314 -18.56 -4.80 -9.53
CA TYR A 314 -17.52 -4.92 -10.56
C TYR A 314 -17.74 -6.19 -11.40
N GLN A 315 -17.99 -7.32 -10.76
CA GLN A 315 -18.22 -8.59 -11.45
C GLN A 315 -19.47 -8.53 -12.32
N ALA A 316 -20.58 -7.99 -11.81
CA ALA A 316 -21.81 -7.80 -12.59
C ALA A 316 -21.60 -6.87 -13.79
N LEU A 317 -20.82 -5.79 -13.64
CA LEU A 317 -20.48 -4.90 -14.75
C LEU A 317 -19.67 -5.61 -15.83
N VAL A 318 -18.67 -6.41 -15.44
CA VAL A 318 -17.88 -7.21 -16.39
C VAL A 318 -18.78 -8.20 -17.13
N MET A 319 -19.68 -8.89 -16.42
CA MET A 319 -20.66 -9.81 -17.01
C MET A 319 -21.59 -9.11 -18.01
N LYS A 320 -22.03 -7.88 -17.70
CA LYS A 320 -22.82 -7.05 -18.60
C LYS A 320 -22.05 -6.67 -19.86
N ILE A 321 -20.78 -6.26 -19.73
CA ILE A 321 -19.93 -5.91 -20.87
C ILE A 321 -19.63 -7.14 -21.76
N ALA A 322 -19.41 -8.29 -21.14
CA ALA A 322 -19.13 -9.55 -21.82
C ALA A 322 -20.39 -10.24 -22.38
N ASN A 323 -21.59 -9.73 -22.07
CA ASN A 323 -22.88 -10.29 -22.44
C ASN A 323 -23.00 -11.81 -22.16
N VAL A 324 -22.79 -12.20 -20.90
CA VAL A 324 -22.77 -13.62 -20.51
C VAL A 324 -24.18 -14.23 -20.46
N SER A 325 -24.35 -15.39 -21.09
CA SER A 325 -25.62 -16.10 -21.13
C SER A 325 -25.86 -16.89 -19.83
N ASN A 326 -24.86 -17.65 -19.38
CA ASN A 326 -24.93 -18.55 -18.23
C ASN A 326 -23.76 -18.36 -17.23
N PHE A 327 -23.87 -18.98 -16.06
CA PHE A 327 -22.87 -18.88 -14.98
C PHE A 327 -21.52 -19.50 -15.35
N GLU A 328 -21.51 -20.58 -16.12
CA GLU A 328 -20.28 -21.22 -16.59
C GLU A 328 -19.49 -20.28 -17.51
N GLN A 329 -20.18 -19.60 -18.44
CA GLN A 329 -19.57 -18.59 -19.30
C GLN A 329 -19.02 -17.42 -18.48
N ALA A 330 -19.76 -16.96 -17.46
CA ALA A 330 -19.28 -15.92 -16.55
C ALA A 330 -17.97 -16.33 -15.87
N THR A 331 -17.90 -17.55 -15.34
CA THR A 331 -16.71 -18.12 -14.70
C THR A 331 -15.51 -18.14 -15.65
N LYS A 332 -15.69 -18.66 -16.88
CA LYS A 332 -14.65 -18.67 -17.92
C LYS A 332 -14.16 -17.27 -18.29
N VAL A 333 -15.07 -16.30 -18.40
CA VAL A 333 -14.71 -14.89 -18.66
C VAL A 333 -13.77 -14.37 -17.57
N PHE A 334 -14.06 -14.63 -16.29
CA PHE A 334 -13.19 -14.18 -15.19
C PHE A 334 -11.85 -14.92 -15.13
N TYR A 335 -11.79 -16.21 -15.47
CA TYR A 335 -10.51 -16.93 -15.60
C TYR A 335 -9.59 -16.32 -16.66
N HIS A 336 -10.14 -16.02 -17.85
CA HIS A 336 -9.39 -15.34 -18.89
C HIS A 336 -9.00 -13.92 -18.48
N LEU A 337 -9.90 -13.20 -17.82
CA LEU A 337 -9.64 -11.84 -17.37
C LEU A 337 -8.55 -11.80 -16.28
N ASN A 338 -8.57 -12.74 -15.34
CA ASN A 338 -7.50 -12.93 -14.35
C ASN A 338 -6.15 -13.22 -15.02
N THR A 339 -6.14 -14.04 -16.06
CA THR A 339 -4.91 -14.29 -16.86
C THR A 339 -4.37 -13.00 -17.48
N ILE A 340 -5.25 -12.18 -18.06
CA ILE A 340 -4.87 -10.88 -18.64
C ILE A 340 -4.29 -9.97 -17.55
N TYR A 341 -4.96 -9.85 -16.40
CA TYR A 341 -4.47 -9.02 -15.30
C TYR A 341 -3.17 -9.52 -14.68
N TYR A 342 -2.98 -10.84 -14.59
CA TYR A 342 -1.75 -11.48 -14.15
C TYR A 342 -0.57 -11.07 -15.06
N ILE A 343 -0.69 -11.25 -16.37
CA ILE A 343 0.33 -10.85 -17.35
C ILE A 343 0.55 -9.33 -17.31
N ALA A 344 -0.53 -8.55 -17.28
CA ALA A 344 -0.47 -7.09 -17.26
C ALA A 344 0.22 -6.56 -15.99
N THR A 345 0.06 -7.22 -14.84
CA THR A 345 0.76 -6.87 -13.60
C THR A 345 2.27 -6.91 -13.78
N PHE A 346 2.79 -7.95 -14.43
CA PHE A 346 4.23 -8.06 -14.69
C PHE A 346 4.75 -7.03 -15.70
N ILE A 347 3.93 -6.71 -16.71
CA ILE A 347 4.24 -5.61 -17.64
C ILE A 347 4.35 -4.28 -16.87
N VAL A 348 3.43 -4.01 -15.93
CA VAL A 348 3.49 -2.82 -15.09
C VAL A 348 4.72 -2.82 -14.17
N LEU A 349 5.05 -3.94 -13.55
CA LEU A 349 6.27 -4.08 -12.73
C LEU A 349 7.54 -3.83 -13.55
N TYR A 350 7.59 -4.32 -14.80
CA TYR A 350 8.66 -3.97 -15.75
C TYR A 350 8.73 -2.47 -16.00
N PHE A 351 7.59 -1.79 -16.19
CA PHE A 351 7.59 -0.34 -16.38
C PHE A 351 8.04 0.43 -15.13
N ILE A 352 7.71 -0.05 -13.93
CA ILE A 352 8.23 0.52 -12.68
C ILE A 352 9.75 0.34 -12.60
N PHE A 353 10.25 -0.86 -12.87
CA PHE A 353 11.69 -1.14 -12.91
C PHE A 353 12.42 -0.27 -13.95
N LYS A 354 11.87 -0.19 -15.17
CA LYS A 354 12.41 0.67 -16.23
C LYS A 354 12.43 2.14 -15.81
N HIS A 355 11.39 2.61 -15.14
CA HIS A 355 11.35 3.96 -14.60
C HIS A 355 12.50 4.22 -13.60
N MET A 356 12.79 3.26 -12.71
CA MET A 356 13.92 3.34 -11.78
C MET A 356 15.27 3.38 -12.51
N LEU A 357 15.45 2.55 -13.54
CA LEU A 357 16.65 2.57 -14.38
C LEU A 357 16.83 3.91 -15.12
N ASP A 358 15.77 4.42 -15.74
CA ASP A 358 15.79 5.70 -16.45
C ASP A 358 16.17 6.84 -15.51
N MET A 359 15.61 6.88 -14.30
CA MET A 359 15.98 7.87 -13.28
C MET A 359 17.46 7.78 -12.90
N LYS A 360 17.97 6.56 -12.71
CA LYS A 360 19.38 6.32 -12.36
C LYS A 360 20.32 6.73 -13.50
N ASN A 361 20.01 6.37 -14.74
CA ASN A 361 20.79 6.74 -15.91
C ASN A 361 20.80 8.27 -16.11
N ARG A 362 19.67 8.96 -15.92
CA ARG A 362 19.62 10.44 -15.93
C ARG A 362 20.50 11.07 -14.85
N SER A 363 20.49 10.53 -13.63
CA SER A 363 21.34 11.01 -12.54
C SER A 363 22.82 10.85 -12.87
N ILE A 364 23.21 9.76 -13.53
CA ILE A 364 24.59 9.50 -13.95
C ILE A 364 25.00 10.40 -15.11
N LYS A 365 24.16 10.54 -16.14
CA LYS A 365 24.43 11.43 -17.28
C LYS A 365 24.67 12.87 -16.81
N LYS A 366 23.84 13.36 -15.88
CA LYS A 366 24.03 14.69 -15.26
C LYS A 366 25.34 14.83 -14.49
N LYS A 367 25.86 13.75 -13.87
CA LYS A 367 27.05 13.79 -13.02
C LYS A 367 28.36 13.64 -13.80
N TYR A 368 28.37 12.83 -14.85
CA TYR A 368 29.61 12.42 -15.53
C TYR A 368 29.68 12.79 -17.02
N GLY A 369 28.65 13.44 -17.59
CA GLY A 369 28.64 13.91 -18.98
C GLY A 369 28.57 12.80 -20.05
N ASN A 370 29.02 11.58 -19.76
CA ASN A 370 29.07 10.47 -20.71
C ASN A 370 27.68 9.96 -21.12
N GLU A 371 27.56 9.68 -22.42
CA GLU A 371 26.34 9.19 -23.07
C GLU A 371 26.10 7.68 -22.92
N GLU A 372 27.07 6.94 -22.38
CA GLU A 372 26.90 5.50 -22.20
C GLU A 372 25.92 5.20 -21.04
N ASN A 373 24.79 4.58 -21.40
CA ASN A 373 23.87 3.95 -20.46
C ASN A 373 24.60 2.87 -19.66
N LYS A 374 25.24 3.25 -18.55
CA LYS A 374 26.01 2.36 -17.67
C LYS A 374 25.20 1.14 -17.22
N TYR A 375 23.88 1.32 -17.06
CA TYR A 375 22.94 0.24 -16.84
C TYR A 375 22.20 -0.07 -18.13
N SER A 376 22.51 -1.23 -18.71
CA SER A 376 21.78 -1.79 -19.85
C SER A 376 20.33 -2.09 -19.46
N ASN A 377 19.40 -1.94 -20.41
CA ASN A 377 17.99 -2.32 -20.26
C ASN A 377 17.88 -3.83 -20.04
N SER A 378 18.03 -4.29 -18.79
CA SER A 378 18.13 -5.70 -18.41
C SER A 378 16.78 -6.40 -18.37
N THR A 379 16.15 -6.47 -19.53
CA THR A 379 14.81 -6.99 -19.77
C THR A 379 14.63 -8.49 -19.45
N ILE A 380 15.72 -9.25 -19.30
CA ILE A 380 15.64 -10.65 -18.81
C ILE A 380 15.52 -10.74 -17.31
N ILE A 381 15.96 -9.73 -16.55
CA ILE A 381 15.71 -9.72 -15.11
C ILE A 381 14.20 -9.68 -14.84
N THR A 382 13.42 -9.07 -15.74
CA THR A 382 11.96 -9.16 -15.71
C THR A 382 11.40 -10.49 -16.19
N GLY A 383 12.18 -11.36 -16.84
CA GLY A 383 11.82 -12.75 -17.13
C GLY A 383 11.69 -13.63 -15.88
N LEU A 384 12.40 -13.28 -14.79
CA LEU A 384 12.20 -13.91 -13.47
C LEU A 384 10.79 -13.67 -12.91
N LEU A 385 10.09 -12.62 -13.36
CA LEU A 385 8.68 -12.38 -13.02
C LEU A 385 7.77 -13.45 -13.60
N PHE A 386 8.02 -13.79 -14.85
CA PHE A 386 7.14 -14.58 -15.71
C PHE A 386 7.23 -16.09 -15.44
N LEU A 387 8.10 -16.50 -14.53
CA LEU A 387 8.30 -17.89 -14.09
C LEU A 387 7.68 -18.16 -12.71
N ASN A 388 6.90 -17.21 -12.15
CA ASN A 388 6.23 -17.36 -10.86
C ASN A 388 4.99 -18.24 -10.99
N LEU A 389 5.22 -19.57 -11.03
CA LEU A 389 4.19 -20.58 -11.19
C LEU A 389 3.05 -20.47 -10.16
N PRO A 390 3.29 -20.20 -8.86
CA PRO A 390 2.20 -19.99 -7.90
C PRO A 390 1.16 -18.94 -8.31
N LEU A 391 1.60 -17.85 -8.93
CA LEU A 391 0.68 -16.78 -9.35
C LEU A 391 -0.13 -17.15 -10.59
N LEU A 392 0.46 -17.95 -11.48
CA LEU A 392 -0.25 -18.55 -12.60
C LEU A 392 -1.38 -19.45 -12.08
N LEU A 393 -1.09 -20.30 -11.09
CA LEU A 393 -2.07 -21.22 -10.50
C LEU A 393 -3.26 -20.47 -9.90
N LEU A 394 -3.03 -19.30 -9.28
CA LEU A 394 -4.08 -18.47 -8.69
C LEU A 394 -4.97 -17.74 -9.70
N THR A 395 -4.73 -17.84 -11.01
CA THR A 395 -5.62 -17.23 -12.03
C THR A 395 -7.05 -17.78 -12.02
N VAL A 396 -7.25 -18.98 -11.46
CA VAL A 396 -8.57 -19.60 -11.27
C VAL A 396 -9.32 -19.08 -10.03
N VAL A 397 -8.71 -18.22 -9.22
CA VAL A 397 -9.34 -17.67 -8.02
C VAL A 397 -10.06 -16.36 -8.35
N ILE A 398 -11.39 -16.40 -8.39
CA ILE A 398 -12.23 -15.23 -8.71
C ILE A 398 -12.64 -14.50 -7.43
N TYR A 399 -11.72 -13.71 -6.85
CA TYR A 399 -11.98 -13.01 -5.57
C TYR A 399 -11.33 -11.61 -5.46
N GLY A 400 -10.99 -11.02 -6.60
CA GLY A 400 -10.47 -9.66 -6.68
C GLY A 400 -8.97 -9.51 -6.41
N ASP A 401 -8.27 -10.56 -5.98
CA ASP A 401 -6.83 -10.52 -5.67
C ASP A 401 -5.99 -10.10 -6.90
N ILE A 402 -6.11 -10.83 -8.00
CA ILE A 402 -5.37 -10.58 -9.25
C ILE A 402 -5.69 -9.21 -9.87
N PRO A 403 -6.96 -8.83 -10.13
CA PRO A 403 -7.28 -7.49 -10.65
C PRO A 403 -6.88 -6.38 -9.67
N GLY A 404 -7.06 -6.59 -8.36
CA GLY A 404 -6.69 -5.60 -7.33
C GLY A 404 -5.20 -5.29 -7.34
N MET A 405 -4.36 -6.31 -7.50
CA MET A 405 -2.92 -6.14 -7.66
C MET A 405 -2.58 -5.37 -8.94
N PHE A 406 -3.16 -5.76 -10.08
CA PHE A 406 -2.93 -5.08 -11.36
C PHE A 406 -3.23 -3.58 -11.26
N PHE A 407 -4.43 -3.24 -10.81
CA PHE A 407 -4.87 -1.85 -10.71
C PHE A 407 -4.07 -1.05 -9.68
N SER A 408 -3.67 -1.68 -8.57
CA SER A 408 -2.82 -1.06 -7.55
C SER A 408 -1.44 -0.68 -8.08
N PHE A 409 -0.75 -1.62 -8.76
CA PHE A 409 0.55 -1.34 -9.36
C PHE A 409 0.45 -0.34 -10.51
N LEU A 410 -0.60 -0.44 -11.34
CA LEU A 410 -0.82 0.50 -12.43
C LEU A 410 -1.01 1.92 -11.88
N SER A 411 -1.84 2.08 -10.85
CA SER A 411 -2.04 3.38 -10.20
C SER A 411 -0.74 3.91 -9.58
N ALA A 412 0.01 3.06 -8.86
CA ALA A 412 1.31 3.45 -8.30
C ALA A 412 2.28 3.96 -9.37
N TYR A 413 2.39 3.25 -10.50
CA TYR A 413 3.21 3.67 -11.63
C TYR A 413 2.73 5.00 -12.25
N LEU A 414 1.41 5.15 -12.46
CA LEU A 414 0.81 6.35 -13.01
C LEU A 414 1.03 7.57 -12.11
N ILE A 415 0.92 7.41 -10.79
CA ILE A 415 1.19 8.49 -9.83
C ILE A 415 2.67 8.85 -9.86
N LEU A 416 3.58 7.89 -9.71
CA LEU A 416 5.03 8.14 -9.72
C LEU A 416 5.46 8.88 -11.00
N LYS A 417 5.02 8.38 -12.16
CA LYS A 417 5.34 8.97 -13.47
C LYS A 417 4.63 10.31 -13.69
N GLY A 418 3.39 10.44 -13.23
CA GLY A 418 2.60 11.67 -13.27
C GLY A 418 3.24 12.79 -12.45
N LEU A 419 3.76 12.45 -11.27
CA LEU A 419 4.48 13.36 -10.40
C LEU A 419 5.80 13.82 -11.03
N ASP A 420 6.60 12.88 -11.56
CA ASP A 420 7.89 13.21 -12.13
C ASP A 420 7.79 13.97 -13.47
N LYS A 421 6.75 13.71 -14.26
CA LYS A 421 6.50 14.43 -15.52
C LYS A 421 5.60 15.65 -15.38
N LYS A 422 5.08 15.94 -14.17
CA LYS A 422 4.03 16.95 -13.93
C LYS A 422 2.86 16.86 -14.91
N LYS A 423 2.37 15.64 -15.17
CA LYS A 423 1.28 15.37 -16.12
C LYS A 423 -0.02 15.06 -15.40
N LEU A 424 -0.95 16.01 -15.51
CA LEU A 424 -2.27 15.96 -14.88
C LEU A 424 -3.10 14.74 -15.34
N SER A 425 -3.08 14.44 -16.65
CA SER A 425 -3.82 13.30 -17.22
C SER A 425 -3.40 11.94 -16.64
N LEU A 426 -2.12 11.77 -16.29
CA LEU A 426 -1.65 10.52 -15.65
C LEU A 426 -2.20 10.37 -14.23
N LEU A 427 -2.30 11.48 -13.49
CA LEU A 427 -2.86 11.48 -12.15
C LEU A 427 -4.38 11.26 -12.18
N LEU A 428 -5.12 11.82 -13.16
CA LEU A 428 -6.55 11.52 -13.35
C LEU A 428 -6.79 10.03 -13.62
N LEU A 429 -6.00 9.42 -14.51
CA LEU A 429 -6.06 7.98 -14.76
C LEU A 429 -5.67 7.16 -13.50
N ALA A 430 -4.77 7.69 -12.67
CA ALA A 430 -4.43 7.06 -11.41
C ALA A 430 -5.60 7.02 -10.41
N ILE A 431 -6.48 8.03 -10.41
CA ILE A 431 -7.70 8.03 -9.57
C ILE A 431 -8.61 6.89 -9.99
N ILE A 432 -8.87 6.75 -11.29
CA ILE A 432 -9.75 5.71 -11.84
C ILE A 432 -9.20 4.33 -11.49
N THR A 433 -7.92 4.11 -11.78
CA THR A 433 -7.27 2.82 -11.51
C THR A 433 -7.20 2.50 -10.01
N MET A 434 -6.90 3.47 -9.13
CA MET A 434 -6.93 3.21 -7.68
C MET A 434 -8.34 2.93 -7.17
N THR A 435 -9.35 3.63 -7.70
CA THR A 435 -10.75 3.39 -7.34
C THR A 435 -11.15 1.96 -7.71
N LEU A 436 -10.82 1.52 -8.93
CA LEU A 436 -11.04 0.14 -9.38
C LEU A 436 -10.29 -0.85 -8.48
N ALA A 437 -9.05 -0.57 -8.10
CA ALA A 437 -8.28 -1.41 -7.20
C ALA A 437 -8.97 -1.63 -5.85
N ILE A 438 -9.56 -0.57 -5.27
CA ILE A 438 -10.26 -0.64 -3.97
C ILE A 438 -11.64 -1.30 -4.12
N ILE A 439 -12.35 -1.05 -5.23
CA ILE A 439 -13.64 -1.70 -5.55
C ILE A 439 -13.47 -3.22 -5.58
N VAL A 440 -12.45 -3.72 -6.28
CA VAL A 440 -12.22 -5.17 -6.41
C VAL A 440 -11.54 -5.77 -5.18
N ARG A 441 -10.72 -4.98 -4.46
CA ARG A 441 -9.97 -5.46 -3.30
C ARG A 441 -9.66 -4.32 -2.32
N LYS A 442 -10.35 -4.30 -1.17
CA LYS A 442 -10.17 -3.26 -0.14
C LYS A 442 -8.73 -3.15 0.38
N ASN A 443 -7.96 -4.24 0.37
CA ASN A 443 -6.54 -4.26 0.77
C ASN A 443 -5.63 -3.35 -0.08
N SER A 444 -6.09 -2.93 -1.26
CA SER A 444 -5.43 -1.93 -2.11
C SER A 444 -5.25 -0.57 -1.41
N LEU A 445 -5.99 -0.30 -0.32
CA LEU A 445 -5.79 0.88 0.53
C LEU A 445 -4.35 0.99 1.09
N ILE A 446 -3.65 -0.14 1.27
CA ILE A 446 -2.25 -0.14 1.72
C ILE A 446 -1.33 0.48 0.65
N PHE A 447 -1.60 0.24 -0.64
CA PHE A 447 -0.87 0.88 -1.74
C PHE A 447 -1.13 2.39 -1.74
N LEU A 448 -2.39 2.80 -1.58
CA LEU A 448 -2.76 4.20 -1.49
C LEU A 448 -2.06 4.91 -0.32
N LEU A 449 -2.03 4.27 0.85
CA LEU A 449 -1.37 4.78 2.06
C LEU A 449 0.14 4.94 1.86
N ALA A 450 0.81 3.96 1.25
CA ALA A 450 2.23 4.03 0.93
C ALA A 450 2.57 5.24 0.03
N ILE A 451 1.72 5.50 -0.96
CA ILE A 451 1.86 6.65 -1.86
C ILE A 451 1.59 7.97 -1.12
N CYS A 452 0.58 8.01 -0.23
CA CYS A 452 0.28 9.18 0.61
C CYS A 452 1.48 9.55 1.51
N ILE A 453 2.07 8.56 2.19
CA ILE A 453 3.22 8.76 3.08
C ILE A 453 4.42 9.27 2.27
N MET A 454 4.75 8.62 1.14
CA MET A 454 5.85 9.08 0.28
C MET A 454 5.61 10.50 -0.22
N TYR A 455 4.38 10.83 -0.61
CA TYR A 455 4.04 12.15 -1.07
C TYR A 455 4.15 13.20 0.04
N GLY A 456 3.71 12.88 1.26
CA GLY A 456 3.92 13.73 2.44
C GLY A 456 5.40 14.03 2.68
N ILE A 457 6.27 13.02 2.57
CA ILE A 457 7.73 13.18 2.64
C ILE A 457 8.24 14.12 1.53
N GLU A 458 7.73 13.98 0.30
CA GLU A 458 8.14 14.81 -0.84
C GLU A 458 7.68 16.27 -0.69
N ILE A 459 6.47 16.52 -0.18
CA ILE A 459 6.02 17.86 0.18
C ILE A 459 7.02 18.42 1.17
N ILE A 460 7.25 17.77 2.31
CA ILE A 460 8.15 18.23 3.37
C ILE A 460 9.54 18.58 2.79
N SER A 461 10.04 17.75 1.88
CA SER A 461 11.33 17.97 1.21
C SER A 461 11.36 19.18 0.28
N ASN A 462 10.25 19.54 -0.36
CA ASN A 462 10.20 20.56 -1.40
C ASN A 462 9.36 21.79 -1.02
N LEU A 463 8.81 21.85 0.18
CA LEU A 463 7.95 22.94 0.67
C LEU A 463 8.56 24.30 0.37
N LYS A 464 9.85 24.49 0.68
CA LYS A 464 10.57 25.74 0.45
C LYS A 464 10.61 26.13 -1.04
N ASN A 465 10.87 25.16 -1.92
CA ASN A 465 10.95 25.35 -3.37
C ASN A 465 9.58 25.61 -4.02
N ILE A 466 8.54 24.94 -3.54
CA ILE A 466 7.15 25.20 -3.99
C ILE A 466 6.77 26.63 -3.60
N CYS A 467 7.05 27.01 -2.36
CA CYS A 467 6.72 28.33 -1.83
C CYS A 467 7.56 29.47 -2.43
N SER A 468 8.79 29.21 -2.87
CA SER A 468 9.60 30.21 -3.58
C SER A 468 9.06 30.43 -4.98
N LYS A 469 8.75 29.36 -5.74
CA LYS A 469 8.16 29.45 -7.07
C LYS A 469 6.84 30.21 -7.11
N LEU A 470 5.97 29.99 -6.12
CA LEU A 470 4.69 30.72 -6.07
C LEU A 470 4.88 32.23 -5.85
N LYS A 471 5.98 32.64 -5.21
CA LYS A 471 6.33 34.05 -4.93
C LYS A 471 7.14 34.70 -6.04
N ASP A 472 7.75 33.92 -6.91
CA ASP A 472 8.63 34.43 -7.94
C ASP A 472 7.82 35.21 -8.99
N ASN A 473 8.02 36.53 -9.06
CA ASN A 473 7.29 37.40 -9.97
C ASN A 473 7.68 37.17 -11.44
N LEU A 474 8.80 36.48 -11.70
CA LEU A 474 9.25 36.11 -13.04
C LEU A 474 8.50 34.89 -13.61
N ILE A 475 7.84 34.09 -12.77
CA ILE A 475 7.08 32.91 -13.22
C ILE A 475 5.72 33.36 -13.74
N SER A 476 5.38 32.92 -14.96
CA SER A 476 4.12 33.27 -15.60
C SER A 476 2.90 32.85 -14.76
N LYS A 477 1.82 33.63 -14.80
CA LYS A 477 0.55 33.33 -14.11
C LYS A 477 0.03 31.92 -14.45
N LYS A 478 0.21 31.49 -15.71
CA LYS A 478 -0.17 30.15 -16.20
C LYS A 478 0.62 29.03 -15.53
N GLU A 479 1.92 29.20 -15.33
CA GLU A 479 2.76 28.21 -14.63
C GLU A 479 2.47 28.15 -13.14
N LYS A 480 2.21 29.29 -12.49
CA LYS A 480 1.78 29.32 -11.08
C LYS A 480 0.45 28.57 -10.89
N ILE A 481 -0.54 28.84 -11.74
CA ILE A 481 -1.82 28.12 -11.72
C ILE A 481 -1.60 26.63 -11.94
N LYS A 482 -0.75 26.23 -12.88
CA LYS A 482 -0.44 24.81 -13.12
C LYS A 482 0.23 24.15 -11.90
N GLU A 483 1.12 24.83 -11.20
CA GLU A 483 1.75 24.32 -9.98
C GLU A 483 0.72 24.16 -8.84
N VAL A 484 -0.16 25.15 -8.66
CA VAL A 484 -1.25 25.10 -7.67
C VAL A 484 -2.24 23.97 -8.01
N LEU A 485 -2.70 23.88 -9.26
CA LEU A 485 -3.59 22.81 -9.71
C LEU A 485 -2.95 21.43 -9.53
N PHE A 486 -1.65 21.31 -9.78
CA PHE A 486 -0.93 20.06 -9.56
C PHE A 486 -0.88 19.68 -8.08
N VAL A 487 -0.64 20.63 -7.17
CA VAL A 487 -0.71 20.39 -5.71
C VAL A 487 -2.14 20.07 -5.26
N LEU A 488 -3.15 20.76 -5.80
CA LEU A 488 -4.55 20.57 -5.45
C LEU A 488 -5.09 19.23 -5.94
N MET A 489 -4.76 18.81 -7.16
CA MET A 489 -5.31 17.59 -7.76
C MET A 489 -4.83 16.31 -7.06
N ILE A 490 -3.83 16.43 -6.22
CA ILE A 490 -3.36 15.33 -5.38
C ILE A 490 -4.36 14.98 -4.29
N LEU A 491 -5.18 15.94 -3.84
CA LEU A 491 -6.26 15.68 -2.89
C LEU A 491 -7.33 14.75 -3.48
N PRO A 492 -7.91 15.01 -4.67
CA PRO A 492 -8.77 14.06 -5.38
C PRO A 492 -8.16 12.67 -5.58
N VAL A 493 -6.85 12.59 -5.88
CA VAL A 493 -6.16 11.30 -6.08
C VAL A 493 -6.22 10.41 -4.84
N PHE A 494 -6.25 11.00 -3.65
CA PHE A 494 -6.28 10.26 -2.39
C PHE A 494 -7.68 10.10 -1.81
N ILE A 495 -8.55 11.11 -2.00
CA ILE A 495 -9.88 11.14 -1.40
C ILE A 495 -10.87 10.32 -2.24
N LEU A 496 -10.98 10.57 -3.55
CA LEU A 496 -12.03 9.98 -4.38
C LEU A 496 -12.03 8.44 -4.38
N PRO A 497 -10.87 7.75 -4.43
CA PRO A 497 -10.85 6.28 -4.41
C PRO A 497 -11.41 5.65 -3.14
N ILE A 498 -11.46 6.40 -2.02
CA ILE A 498 -12.01 5.94 -0.74
C ILE A 498 -13.52 6.15 -0.68
N PHE A 499 -14.00 7.30 -1.18
CA PHE A 499 -15.41 7.67 -1.09
C PHE A 499 -16.30 6.87 -2.04
N ILE A 500 -15.86 6.64 -3.29
CA ILE A 500 -16.69 5.98 -4.31
C ILE A 500 -17.13 4.57 -3.88
N PRO A 501 -16.24 3.66 -3.45
CA PRO A 501 -16.65 2.32 -2.98
C PRO A 501 -17.59 2.36 -1.77
N SER A 502 -17.39 3.32 -0.86
CA SER A 502 -18.27 3.51 0.29
C SER A 502 -19.66 3.97 -0.12
N ILE A 503 -19.78 4.83 -1.14
CA ILE A 503 -21.07 5.29 -1.66
C ILE A 503 -21.80 4.10 -2.29
N ILE A 504 -21.13 3.33 -3.17
CA ILE A 504 -21.72 2.14 -3.82
C ILE A 504 -22.30 1.18 -2.77
N SER A 505 -21.50 0.83 -1.74
CA SER A 505 -21.91 -0.10 -0.70
C SER A 505 -23.13 0.41 0.09
N LYS A 506 -23.09 1.67 0.52
CA LYS A 506 -24.19 2.29 1.29
C LYS A 506 -25.46 2.45 0.46
N SER A 507 -25.33 2.81 -0.81
CA SER A 507 -26.47 2.94 -1.71
C SER A 507 -27.14 1.60 -1.95
N TYR A 508 -26.36 0.54 -2.19
CA TYR A 508 -26.90 -0.81 -2.35
C TYR A 508 -27.68 -1.29 -1.12
N LEU A 509 -27.11 -1.14 0.08
CA LEU A 509 -27.76 -1.55 1.33
C LEU A 509 -29.06 -0.79 1.63
N LYS A 510 -29.21 0.44 1.11
CA LYS A 510 -30.46 1.21 1.23
C LYS A 510 -31.55 0.75 0.26
N THR A 511 -31.17 0.13 -0.85
CA THR A 511 -32.12 -0.33 -1.89
C THR A 511 -32.60 -1.76 -1.68
N VAL A 512 -32.11 -2.44 -0.63
CA VAL A 512 -32.50 -3.83 -0.33
C VAL A 512 -33.95 -3.89 0.13
N LYS A 513 -34.72 -4.85 -0.41
CA LYS A 513 -36.16 -5.02 -0.14
C LYS A 513 -36.47 -5.48 1.28
N TYR A 514 -35.52 -6.11 1.95
CA TYR A 514 -35.71 -6.71 3.28
C TYR A 514 -35.47 -5.68 4.38
N GLU A 515 -36.53 -5.15 5.00
CA GLU A 515 -36.42 -4.15 6.08
C GLU A 515 -35.55 -4.62 7.25
N LYS A 516 -35.61 -5.93 7.59
CA LYS A 516 -34.82 -6.54 8.66
C LYS A 516 -33.31 -6.35 8.46
N ILE A 517 -32.83 -6.19 7.23
CA ILE A 517 -31.42 -6.04 6.89
C ILE A 517 -30.88 -4.66 7.27
N HIS A 518 -31.74 -3.64 7.34
CA HIS A 518 -31.32 -2.29 7.75
C HIS A 518 -30.80 -2.24 9.20
N ASN A 519 -31.16 -3.23 10.03
CA ASN A 519 -30.72 -3.35 11.41
C ASN A 519 -29.53 -4.31 11.59
N VAL A 520 -29.06 -4.96 10.53
CA VAL A 520 -27.92 -5.90 10.60
C VAL A 520 -26.61 -5.11 10.64
N GLU A 521 -25.88 -5.22 11.74
CA GLU A 521 -24.57 -4.58 11.87
C GLU A 521 -23.46 -5.37 11.16
N ALA A 522 -22.58 -4.65 10.44
CA ALA A 522 -21.43 -5.23 9.76
C ALA A 522 -20.40 -5.83 10.74
N VAL A 523 -19.80 -6.96 10.40
CA VAL A 523 -18.80 -7.66 11.25
C VAL A 523 -17.69 -6.66 11.64
N PRO A 524 -17.41 -6.51 12.95
CA PRO A 524 -16.54 -5.45 13.41
C PRO A 524 -15.09 -5.81 13.10
N VAL A 525 -14.26 -4.80 12.80
CA VAL A 525 -12.82 -4.98 12.59
C VAL A 525 -12.13 -5.68 13.76
N LYS A 526 -12.61 -5.45 14.99
CA LYS A 526 -12.07 -6.06 16.21
C LYS A 526 -12.08 -7.59 16.15
N THR A 527 -13.04 -8.18 15.44
CA THR A 527 -13.09 -9.62 15.22
C THR A 527 -11.86 -10.11 14.47
N PHE A 528 -11.50 -9.44 13.36
CA PHE A 528 -10.32 -9.81 12.59
C PHE A 528 -9.00 -9.54 13.33
N LEU A 529 -8.95 -8.49 14.15
CA LEU A 529 -7.81 -8.25 15.04
C LEU A 529 -7.69 -9.35 16.09
N THR A 530 -8.81 -9.77 16.67
CA THR A 530 -8.85 -10.85 17.67
C THR A 530 -8.36 -12.15 17.03
N MET A 531 -8.92 -12.55 15.88
CA MET A 531 -8.44 -13.70 15.11
C MET A 531 -6.94 -13.59 14.80
N GLY A 532 -6.48 -12.42 14.37
CA GLY A 532 -5.07 -12.17 14.08
C GLY A 532 -4.14 -12.34 15.29
N MET A 533 -4.64 -12.15 16.51
CA MET A 533 -3.85 -12.33 17.73
C MET A 533 -4.07 -13.70 18.40
N SER A 534 -5.00 -14.51 17.90
CA SER A 534 -5.39 -15.78 18.50
C SER A 534 -4.80 -16.99 17.75
N GLU A 535 -4.82 -18.12 18.44
CA GLU A 535 -4.46 -19.43 17.90
C GLU A 535 -5.50 -19.88 16.87
N SER A 536 -5.05 -20.64 15.88
CA SER A 536 -5.89 -21.26 14.87
C SER A 536 -5.32 -22.62 14.49
N TYR A 537 -6.20 -23.57 14.21
CA TYR A 537 -5.85 -24.89 13.68
C TYR A 537 -5.16 -24.81 12.30
N LYS A 538 -5.31 -23.69 11.58
CA LYS A 538 -4.67 -23.46 10.28
C LYS A 538 -3.22 -23.02 10.40
N ALA A 539 -3.00 -21.95 11.16
CA ALA A 539 -1.71 -21.39 11.56
C ALA A 539 -1.95 -20.21 12.52
N PRO A 540 -1.00 -19.83 13.39
CA PRO A 540 -1.18 -18.72 14.31
C PRO A 540 -1.68 -17.44 13.64
N GLY A 541 -2.78 -16.87 14.14
CA GLY A 541 -3.38 -15.64 13.63
C GLY A 541 -4.16 -15.79 12.31
N TRP A 542 -4.43 -17.01 11.84
CA TRP A 542 -5.33 -17.27 10.71
C TRP A 542 -6.78 -17.42 11.18
N PHE A 543 -7.71 -17.53 10.23
CA PHE A 543 -9.11 -17.83 10.50
C PHE A 543 -9.30 -18.98 11.51
N ASN A 544 -10.10 -18.73 12.55
CA ASN A 544 -10.46 -19.69 13.60
C ASN A 544 -11.95 -19.57 14.00
N ALA A 545 -12.79 -19.05 13.09
CA ALA A 545 -14.23 -18.87 13.31
C ALA A 545 -14.64 -17.92 14.45
N TYR A 546 -13.73 -17.13 15.03
CA TYR A 546 -14.06 -16.14 16.07
C TYR A 546 -15.08 -15.08 15.59
N ASN A 547 -15.23 -14.93 14.27
CA ASN A 547 -16.21 -14.07 13.63
C ASN A 547 -17.63 -14.64 13.62
N PHE A 548 -17.84 -15.94 13.84
CA PHE A 548 -19.18 -16.52 13.80
C PHE A 548 -20.10 -15.93 14.87
N LYS A 549 -19.59 -15.62 16.07
CA LYS A 549 -20.37 -14.90 17.08
C LYS A 549 -20.91 -13.55 16.58
N ALA A 550 -20.10 -12.75 15.86
CA ALA A 550 -20.58 -11.51 15.25
C ALA A 550 -21.44 -11.73 13.98
N TYR A 551 -21.33 -12.91 13.36
CA TYR A 551 -22.10 -13.26 12.17
C TYR A 551 -23.51 -13.72 12.51
N ASP A 552 -23.65 -14.50 13.58
CA ASP A 552 -24.91 -15.09 14.02
C ASP A 552 -25.82 -14.07 14.71
N ASP A 553 -25.25 -13.09 15.41
CA ASP A 553 -26.00 -12.03 16.08
C ASP A 553 -26.26 -10.83 15.16
N ASP A 554 -27.50 -10.33 15.10
CA ASP A 554 -27.82 -9.12 14.32
C ASP A 554 -27.27 -7.83 14.98
N LYS A 555 -27.08 -7.82 16.31
CA LYS A 555 -26.42 -6.75 17.09
C LYS A 555 -25.09 -7.24 17.67
N ILE A 556 -24.03 -6.46 17.51
CA ILE A 556 -22.68 -6.89 17.87
C ILE A 556 -22.38 -6.58 19.34
N ASP A 557 -22.00 -7.61 20.10
CA ASP A 557 -21.37 -7.47 21.41
C ASP A 557 -19.93 -6.94 21.26
N ASN A 558 -19.80 -5.61 21.23
CA ASN A 558 -18.52 -4.92 21.14
C ASN A 558 -17.66 -5.08 22.40
N GLU A 559 -18.26 -5.39 23.55
CA GLU A 559 -17.56 -5.56 24.82
C GLU A 559 -16.79 -6.87 24.83
N TYR A 560 -17.40 -7.96 24.37
CA TYR A 560 -16.74 -9.25 24.19
C TYR A 560 -15.41 -9.14 23.44
N TYR A 561 -15.39 -8.50 22.27
CA TYR A 561 -14.16 -8.34 21.49
C TYR A 561 -13.15 -7.38 22.14
N ASN A 562 -13.62 -6.35 22.85
CA ASN A 562 -12.72 -5.46 23.60
C ASN A 562 -12.02 -6.22 24.74
N THR A 563 -12.76 -7.05 25.45
CA THR A 563 -12.26 -7.87 26.55
C THR A 563 -11.26 -8.91 26.02
N ALA A 564 -11.61 -9.63 24.96
CA ALA A 564 -10.72 -10.61 24.33
C ALA A 564 -9.37 -9.98 23.88
N ILE A 565 -9.40 -8.79 23.28
CA ILE A 565 -8.17 -8.07 22.89
C ILE A 565 -7.36 -7.66 24.13
N LYS A 566 -8.01 -7.13 25.19
CA LYS A 566 -7.33 -6.71 26.41
C LYS A 566 -6.66 -7.88 27.12
N GLU A 567 -7.36 -8.99 27.27
CA GLU A 567 -6.85 -10.23 27.85
C GLU A 567 -5.68 -10.76 27.04
N ARG A 568 -5.78 -10.73 25.70
CA ARG A 568 -4.69 -11.18 24.85
C ARG A 568 -3.44 -10.30 24.96
N ILE A 569 -3.60 -8.98 25.02
CA ILE A 569 -2.49 -8.06 25.27
C ILE A 569 -1.86 -8.31 26.64
N LYS A 570 -2.68 -8.55 27.68
CA LYS A 570 -2.20 -8.88 29.03
C LYS A 570 -1.38 -10.18 29.00
N TYR A 571 -1.91 -11.23 28.39
CA TYR A 571 -1.21 -12.52 28.24
C TYR A 571 0.13 -12.37 27.50
N PHE A 572 0.19 -11.63 26.41
CA PHE A 572 1.45 -11.39 25.70
C PHE A 572 2.49 -10.62 26.52
N LYS A 573 2.06 -9.71 27.40
CA LYS A 573 2.97 -9.01 28.32
C LYS A 573 3.52 -9.94 29.40
N GLU A 574 2.68 -10.83 29.93
CA GLU A 574 3.06 -11.82 30.95
C GLU A 574 3.92 -12.96 30.38
N HIS A 575 3.79 -13.25 29.07
CA HIS A 575 4.48 -14.35 28.39
C HIS A 575 5.29 -13.89 27.16
N PRO A 576 6.41 -13.14 27.33
CA PRO A 576 7.17 -12.57 26.22
C PRO A 576 7.78 -13.62 25.27
N LYS A 577 8.20 -14.78 25.78
CA LYS A 577 8.71 -15.89 24.93
C LYS A 577 7.60 -16.43 24.02
N TYR A 578 6.39 -16.60 24.55
CA TYR A 578 5.24 -17.04 23.78
C TYR A 578 4.85 -16.00 22.72
N PHE A 579 4.81 -14.72 23.09
CA PHE A 579 4.56 -13.61 22.16
C PHE A 579 5.52 -13.63 20.97
N LEU A 580 6.82 -13.78 21.21
CA LEU A 580 7.82 -13.86 20.15
C LEU A 580 7.62 -15.10 19.26
N GLY A 581 7.35 -16.26 19.86
CA GLY A 581 7.07 -17.50 19.14
C GLY A 581 5.81 -17.40 18.26
N PHE A 582 4.72 -16.89 18.82
CA PHE A 582 3.45 -16.69 18.12
C PHE A 582 3.64 -15.85 16.86
N TYR A 583 4.26 -14.67 16.99
CA TYR A 583 4.46 -13.78 15.84
C TYR A 583 5.52 -14.27 14.85
N PHE A 584 6.52 -15.02 15.33
CA PHE A 584 7.48 -15.68 14.45
C PHE A 584 6.78 -16.71 13.55
N PHE A 585 5.99 -17.63 14.12
CA PHE A 585 5.26 -18.64 13.34
C PHE A 585 4.13 -18.04 12.50
N LYS A 586 3.43 -17.03 13.02
CA LYS A 586 2.43 -16.28 12.24
C LYS A 586 3.06 -15.68 11.00
N THR A 587 4.10 -14.86 11.16
CA THR A 587 4.73 -14.20 10.01
C THR A 587 5.39 -15.21 9.07
N ALA A 588 5.99 -16.29 9.59
CA ALA A 588 6.52 -17.37 8.76
C ALA A 588 5.43 -18.02 7.89
N SER A 589 4.28 -18.38 8.46
CA SER A 589 3.16 -18.98 7.71
C SER A 589 2.66 -18.12 6.55
N LEU A 590 2.84 -16.80 6.64
CA LEU A 590 2.43 -15.85 5.61
C LEU A 590 3.52 -15.60 4.58
N TRP A 591 4.77 -15.40 5.04
CA TRP A 591 5.86 -14.84 4.22
C TRP A 591 6.93 -15.85 3.82
N ALA A 592 6.87 -17.08 4.34
CA ALA A 592 7.80 -18.16 4.02
C ALA A 592 7.13 -19.41 3.44
N GLU A 593 5.79 -19.40 3.29
CA GLU A 593 5.08 -20.40 2.52
C GLU A 593 5.31 -20.12 1.01
N PRO A 594 5.89 -21.09 0.27
CA PRO A 594 6.36 -20.86 -1.10
C PRO A 594 5.24 -20.62 -2.11
N THR A 595 4.07 -21.26 -1.95
CA THR A 595 3.05 -21.32 -2.99
C THR A 595 1.97 -20.24 -2.88
N TYR A 596 2.05 -19.35 -1.89
CA TYR A 596 0.99 -18.38 -1.54
C TYR A 596 -0.39 -19.03 -1.39
N ASN A 597 -0.41 -20.26 -0.89
CA ASN A 597 -1.59 -21.10 -0.79
C ASN A 597 -2.29 -21.40 -2.12
N ALA A 598 -1.57 -21.37 -3.24
CA ALA A 598 -2.15 -21.70 -4.55
C ALA A 598 -2.65 -23.15 -4.60
N VAL A 599 -1.93 -24.08 -3.98
CA VAL A 599 -2.23 -25.52 -4.00
C VAL A 599 -3.60 -25.83 -3.39
N TYR A 600 -3.98 -25.16 -2.29
CA TYR A 600 -5.27 -25.37 -1.63
C TYR A 600 -6.47 -25.05 -2.53
N TYR A 601 -6.39 -23.97 -3.33
CA TYR A 601 -7.50 -23.55 -4.19
C TYR A 601 -7.69 -24.41 -5.43
N ILE A 602 -6.71 -25.27 -5.75
CA ILE A 602 -6.86 -26.31 -6.77
C ILE A 602 -7.76 -27.43 -6.24
N ASN A 603 -7.66 -27.78 -4.95
CA ASN A 603 -8.41 -28.88 -4.31
C ASN A 603 -9.87 -28.54 -3.99
N LEU A 604 -10.17 -27.31 -3.53
CA LEU A 604 -11.56 -26.93 -3.18
C LEU A 604 -12.57 -27.14 -4.32
N ALA A 605 -12.11 -27.07 -5.56
CA ALA A 605 -12.94 -27.33 -6.74
C ALA A 605 -13.35 -28.80 -6.91
N GLU A 606 -12.47 -29.71 -6.48
CA GLU A 606 -12.76 -31.14 -6.45
C GLU A 606 -13.77 -31.44 -5.34
N LYS A 607 -13.70 -30.75 -4.20
CA LYS A 607 -14.56 -31.01 -3.04
C LYS A 607 -16.05 -30.67 -3.24
N GLU A 608 -16.38 -29.60 -3.96
CA GLU A 608 -17.79 -29.22 -4.21
C GLU A 608 -18.44 -29.99 -5.37
N SER A 609 -17.64 -30.53 -6.31
CA SER A 609 -18.16 -31.41 -7.38
C SER A 609 -18.47 -32.84 -6.89
N LEU A 610 -18.21 -33.12 -5.61
CA LEU A 610 -18.26 -34.43 -4.99
C LEU A 610 -19.51 -34.69 -4.14
N GLU A 611 -20.34 -33.68 -3.83
CA GLU A 611 -21.58 -33.89 -3.08
C GLU A 611 -22.76 -34.41 -3.95
N ALA A 612 -22.48 -34.80 -5.20
CA ALA A 612 -23.43 -35.51 -6.06
C ALA A 612 -23.09 -37.02 -6.11
N ASP A 613 -23.98 -37.82 -5.50
CA ASP A 613 -24.14 -39.28 -5.55
C ASP A 613 -23.09 -40.21 -4.88
N LYS A 614 -23.56 -40.97 -3.89
CA LYS A 614 -22.79 -41.92 -3.07
C LYS A 614 -22.23 -43.14 -3.84
N ASP A 615 -22.78 -43.46 -5.01
CA ASP A 615 -22.25 -44.51 -5.91
C ASP A 615 -21.38 -43.96 -7.07
N ALA A 616 -21.28 -42.62 -7.19
CA ALA A 616 -20.40 -41.94 -8.14
C ALA A 616 -18.98 -41.74 -7.59
N TRP A 617 -18.75 -41.86 -6.28
CA TRP A 617 -17.45 -41.63 -5.64
C TRP A 617 -16.34 -42.52 -6.19
N THR A 618 -16.60 -43.81 -6.42
CA THR A 618 -15.60 -44.75 -6.94
C THR A 618 -15.26 -44.50 -8.42
N ALA A 619 -16.24 -44.03 -9.21
CA ALA A 619 -16.05 -43.64 -10.61
C ALA A 619 -15.36 -42.27 -10.71
N TYR A 620 -15.68 -41.35 -9.80
CA TYR A 620 -15.11 -40.01 -9.68
C TYR A 620 -13.64 -40.06 -9.20
N PHE A 621 -13.30 -40.89 -8.21
CA PHE A 621 -11.89 -41.14 -7.82
C PHE A 621 -11.07 -41.76 -8.96
N LYS A 622 -11.69 -42.54 -9.86
CA LYS A 622 -11.06 -43.04 -11.10
C LYS A 622 -10.82 -41.92 -12.13
N LEU A 623 -11.69 -40.91 -12.17
CA LEU A 623 -11.62 -39.77 -13.07
C LEU A 623 -10.60 -38.71 -12.60
N LEU A 624 -10.50 -38.49 -11.28
CA LEU A 624 -9.44 -37.69 -10.64
C LEU A 624 -8.04 -38.27 -10.88
N ARG A 625 -7.93 -39.59 -11.00
CA ARG A 625 -6.68 -40.27 -11.38
C ARG A 625 -6.23 -40.01 -12.83
N ASN A 626 -7.08 -39.41 -13.67
CA ASN A 626 -6.80 -39.16 -15.08
C ASN A 626 -6.23 -37.76 -15.40
N ASN A 627 -6.10 -36.84 -14.43
CA ASN A 627 -5.21 -35.67 -14.59
C ASN A 627 -3.94 -35.82 -13.71
N PRO A 628 -2.86 -36.37 -14.27
CA PRO A 628 -1.62 -36.60 -13.53
C PRO A 628 -0.94 -35.31 -13.06
N VAL A 629 -1.30 -34.14 -13.60
CA VAL A 629 -0.69 -32.86 -13.24
C VAL A 629 -1.21 -32.35 -11.89
N SER A 630 -2.54 -32.31 -11.70
CA SER A 630 -3.15 -31.78 -10.46
C SER A 630 -2.83 -32.65 -9.25
N SER A 631 -2.91 -33.97 -9.42
CA SER A 631 -2.56 -34.94 -8.37
C SER A 631 -1.07 -34.87 -7.99
N SER A 632 -0.17 -34.72 -8.97
CA SER A 632 1.26 -34.56 -8.72
C SER A 632 1.62 -33.21 -8.08
N LEU A 633 0.85 -32.13 -8.35
CA LEU A 633 1.03 -30.83 -7.70
C LEU A 633 0.66 -30.86 -6.21
N TYR A 634 -0.13 -31.84 -5.78
CA TYR A 634 -0.59 -32.00 -4.41
C TYR A 634 0.41 -32.81 -3.57
N ASP A 635 0.52 -34.12 -3.86
CA ASP A 635 1.32 -35.08 -3.08
C ASP A 635 2.46 -35.74 -3.90
N GLY A 636 2.67 -35.29 -5.13
CA GLY A 636 3.67 -35.86 -6.04
C GLY A 636 4.88 -34.99 -6.31
N GLU A 637 5.67 -35.38 -7.30
CA GLU A 637 6.91 -34.70 -7.66
C GLU A 637 6.70 -33.24 -8.09
N TYR A 638 5.55 -32.91 -8.70
CA TYR A 638 5.27 -31.55 -9.15
C TYR A 638 5.09 -30.56 -7.99
N SER A 639 4.64 -31.03 -6.82
CA SER A 639 4.61 -30.23 -5.59
C SER A 639 6.01 -29.78 -5.18
N ASN A 640 6.99 -30.69 -5.26
CA ASN A 640 8.40 -30.38 -4.99
C ASN A 640 8.97 -29.40 -6.02
N TYR A 641 8.71 -29.61 -7.32
CA TYR A 641 9.15 -28.66 -8.37
C TYR A 641 8.53 -27.28 -8.20
N LEU A 642 7.23 -27.19 -7.87
CA LEU A 642 6.55 -25.93 -7.58
C LEU A 642 7.18 -25.23 -6.38
N SER A 643 7.46 -25.98 -5.31
CA SER A 643 8.10 -25.45 -4.11
C SER A 643 9.51 -24.92 -4.39
N ILE A 644 10.33 -25.68 -5.13
CA ILE A 644 11.68 -25.26 -5.55
C ILE A 644 11.60 -24.01 -6.43
N ASN A 645 10.74 -23.99 -7.46
CA ASN A 645 10.53 -22.80 -8.31
C ASN A 645 10.19 -21.56 -7.48
N SER A 646 9.24 -21.72 -6.57
CA SER A 646 8.76 -20.65 -5.70
C SER A 646 9.85 -20.14 -4.76
N LYS A 647 10.62 -21.05 -4.15
CA LYS A 647 11.74 -20.71 -3.27
C LYS A 647 12.87 -20.02 -4.03
N ILE A 648 13.21 -20.44 -5.24
CA ILE A 648 14.18 -19.73 -6.10
C ILE A 648 13.75 -18.28 -6.27
N ILE A 649 12.47 -18.04 -6.58
CA ILE A 649 11.92 -16.69 -6.79
C ILE A 649 11.93 -15.89 -5.49
N GLN A 650 11.41 -16.44 -4.39
CA GLN A 650 11.38 -15.78 -3.09
C GLN A 650 12.79 -15.43 -2.60
N TYR A 651 13.73 -16.39 -2.62
CA TYR A 651 15.12 -16.14 -2.23
C TYR A 651 15.77 -15.07 -3.10
N THR A 652 15.61 -15.13 -4.41
CA THR A 652 16.16 -14.13 -5.33
C THR A 652 15.59 -12.74 -5.03
N VAL A 653 14.27 -12.62 -4.90
CA VAL A 653 13.60 -11.33 -4.67
C VAL A 653 13.99 -10.73 -3.33
N LEU A 654 13.92 -11.52 -2.25
CA LEU A 654 14.27 -11.07 -0.91
C LEU A 654 15.75 -10.66 -0.83
N LEU A 655 16.66 -11.52 -1.30
CA LEU A 655 18.11 -11.28 -1.25
C LEU A 655 18.50 -10.02 -2.02
N PHE A 656 18.05 -9.88 -3.27
CA PHE A 656 18.49 -8.76 -4.09
C PHE A 656 17.78 -7.45 -3.75
N ALA A 657 16.55 -7.49 -3.23
CA ALA A 657 15.92 -6.29 -2.67
C ALA A 657 16.67 -5.79 -1.42
N PHE A 658 17.07 -6.72 -0.53
CA PHE A 658 17.91 -6.41 0.62
C PHE A 658 19.27 -5.81 0.21
N ILE A 659 20.00 -6.48 -0.70
CA ILE A 659 21.30 -6.01 -1.20
C ILE A 659 21.18 -4.61 -1.81
N TYR A 660 20.12 -4.34 -2.58
CA TYR A 660 19.90 -3.04 -3.21
C TYR A 660 19.76 -1.92 -2.18
N ILE A 661 18.89 -2.10 -1.19
CA ILE A 661 18.61 -1.08 -0.18
C ILE A 661 19.83 -0.90 0.75
N VAL A 662 20.46 -1.98 1.20
CA VAL A 662 21.67 -1.91 2.03
C VAL A 662 22.83 -1.23 1.29
N ASP A 663 23.05 -1.53 0.00
CA ASP A 663 24.10 -0.84 -0.79
C ASP A 663 23.80 0.67 -0.92
N LYS A 664 22.52 1.08 -0.98
CA LYS A 664 22.14 2.51 -0.96
C LYS A 664 22.42 3.17 0.38
N ILE A 665 22.02 2.55 1.49
CA ILE A 665 22.27 3.07 2.84
C ILE A 665 23.77 3.21 3.07
N ARG A 666 24.54 2.13 2.83
CA ARG A 666 26.00 2.10 3.04
C ARG A 666 26.73 3.17 2.24
N LYS A 667 26.29 3.43 1.01
CA LYS A 667 26.89 4.46 0.13
C LYS A 667 26.31 5.85 0.36
N LYS A 668 25.48 6.05 1.39
CA LYS A 668 24.79 7.32 1.72
C LYS A 668 24.07 7.91 0.50
N LYS A 669 23.48 7.04 -0.34
CA LYS A 669 22.78 7.45 -1.56
C LYS A 669 21.33 7.81 -1.25
N GLU A 670 20.84 8.85 -1.91
CA GLU A 670 19.44 9.26 -1.77
C GLU A 670 18.49 8.16 -2.29
N LEU A 671 17.45 7.90 -1.49
CA LEU A 671 16.36 7.00 -1.83
C LEU A 671 15.36 7.75 -2.71
N SER A 672 15.05 7.14 -3.85
CA SER A 672 14.08 7.69 -4.79
C SER A 672 12.66 7.53 -4.25
N LYS A 673 11.72 8.28 -4.84
CA LYS A 673 10.29 8.16 -4.57
C LYS A 673 9.80 6.73 -4.80
N THR A 674 10.23 6.13 -5.91
CA THR A 674 9.90 4.75 -6.26
C THR A 674 10.45 3.76 -5.24
N ASP A 675 11.70 3.91 -4.80
CA ASP A 675 12.26 3.06 -3.74
C ASP A 675 11.39 3.13 -2.47
N THR A 676 11.02 4.36 -2.08
CA THR A 676 10.24 4.63 -0.87
C THR A 676 8.83 4.02 -0.94
N VAL A 677 8.12 4.21 -2.06
CA VAL A 677 6.78 3.62 -2.25
C VAL A 677 6.82 2.10 -2.18
N LEU A 678 7.76 1.45 -2.88
CA LEU A 678 7.83 -0.01 -2.90
C LEU A 678 8.18 -0.60 -1.52
N MET A 679 9.09 0.04 -0.77
CA MET A 679 9.37 -0.35 0.62
C MET A 679 8.15 -0.17 1.52
N LEU A 680 7.41 0.94 1.38
CA LEU A 680 6.21 1.21 2.18
C LEU A 680 5.05 0.28 1.86
N ILE A 681 4.89 -0.16 0.61
CA ILE A 681 3.89 -1.18 0.23
C ILE A 681 4.21 -2.50 0.95
N PHE A 682 5.47 -2.95 0.90
CA PHE A 682 5.91 -4.15 1.58
C PHE A 682 5.74 -4.05 3.11
N LEU A 683 6.26 -2.98 3.71
CA LEU A 683 6.15 -2.74 5.15
C LEU A 683 4.71 -2.58 5.63
N GLY A 684 3.87 -1.89 4.85
CA GLY A 684 2.46 -1.71 5.15
C GLY A 684 1.70 -3.04 5.15
N GLY A 685 1.96 -3.89 4.15
CA GLY A 685 1.41 -5.25 4.10
C GLY A 685 1.87 -6.12 5.28
N TYR A 686 3.17 -6.08 5.59
CA TYR A 686 3.75 -6.81 6.72
C TYR A 686 3.14 -6.37 8.06
N ALA A 687 3.10 -5.06 8.32
CA ALA A 687 2.53 -4.49 9.55
C ALA A 687 1.03 -4.78 9.69
N PHE A 688 0.27 -4.71 8.60
CA PHE A 688 -1.15 -5.01 8.61
C PHE A 688 -1.42 -6.48 8.97
N HIS A 689 -0.75 -7.42 8.29
CA HIS A 689 -0.97 -8.84 8.51
C HIS A 689 -0.32 -9.40 9.79
N ILE A 690 0.54 -8.64 10.48
CA ILE A 690 0.89 -8.95 11.87
C ILE A 690 -0.36 -8.87 12.74
N LEU A 691 -1.19 -7.83 12.61
CA LEU A 691 -2.32 -7.60 13.51
C LEU A 691 -3.62 -8.26 13.01
N TRP A 692 -3.80 -8.33 11.70
CA TRP A 692 -5.02 -8.84 11.07
C TRP A 692 -5.05 -10.36 10.99
N GLU A 693 -6.24 -10.94 10.77
CA GLU A 693 -6.39 -12.32 10.32
C GLU A 693 -5.56 -12.56 9.06
N GLY A 694 -4.78 -13.63 9.08
CA GLY A 694 -3.73 -13.90 8.10
C GLY A 694 -4.06 -15.05 7.17
N LYS A 695 -3.59 -14.93 5.92
CA LYS A 695 -3.49 -16.04 4.98
C LYS A 695 -2.34 -15.81 4.01
N ALA A 696 -1.59 -16.85 3.63
CA ALA A 696 -0.42 -16.70 2.74
C ALA A 696 -0.76 -16.02 1.41
N ARG A 697 -1.96 -16.29 0.85
CA ARG A 697 -2.47 -15.63 -0.36
C ARG A 697 -2.55 -14.11 -0.24
N TYR A 698 -2.81 -13.57 0.95
CA TYR A 698 -3.05 -12.14 1.12
C TYR A 698 -1.80 -11.28 0.93
N ILE A 699 -0.60 -11.86 1.07
CA ILE A 699 0.65 -11.09 1.01
C ILE A 699 1.24 -10.92 -0.39
N ILE A 700 0.65 -11.56 -1.40
CA ILE A 700 1.20 -11.63 -2.77
C ILE A 700 1.51 -10.23 -3.32
N GLY A 701 0.56 -9.30 -3.22
CA GLY A 701 0.73 -7.96 -3.76
C GLY A 701 1.91 -7.21 -3.12
N TYR A 702 2.17 -7.47 -1.84
CA TYR A 702 3.27 -6.85 -1.10
C TYR A 702 4.61 -7.51 -1.43
N HIS A 703 4.64 -8.82 -1.63
CA HIS A 703 5.83 -9.52 -2.14
C HIS A 703 6.18 -9.07 -3.56
N LEU A 704 5.19 -8.90 -4.44
CA LEU A 704 5.38 -8.38 -5.80
C LEU A 704 6.02 -6.98 -5.84
N ALA A 705 5.78 -6.15 -4.82
CA ALA A 705 6.38 -4.82 -4.72
C ALA A 705 7.92 -4.87 -4.53
N LEU A 706 8.47 -6.00 -4.07
CA LEU A 706 9.90 -6.19 -3.92
C LEU A 706 10.61 -6.43 -5.26
N PHE A 707 9.92 -6.90 -6.30
CA PHE A 707 10.57 -7.32 -7.54
C PHE A 707 11.33 -6.19 -8.23
N PRO A 708 10.79 -4.97 -8.42
CA PRO A 708 11.56 -3.89 -9.02
C PRO A 708 12.81 -3.52 -8.20
N LEU A 709 12.75 -3.62 -6.86
CA LEU A 709 13.91 -3.43 -5.99
C LEU A 709 14.95 -4.53 -6.18
N ALA A 710 14.50 -5.80 -6.20
CA ALA A 710 15.33 -6.96 -6.44
C ALA A 710 16.02 -6.88 -7.80
N PHE A 711 15.31 -6.41 -8.82
CA PHE A 711 15.87 -6.26 -10.15
C PHE A 711 16.99 -5.23 -10.19
N MET A 712 16.79 -4.09 -9.52
CA MET A 712 17.87 -3.12 -9.35
C MET A 712 19.07 -3.71 -8.60
N GLY A 713 18.83 -4.51 -7.57
CA GLY A 713 19.86 -5.23 -6.82
C GLY A 713 20.66 -6.20 -7.69
N LEU A 714 19.96 -7.08 -8.41
CA LEU A 714 20.54 -8.07 -9.30
C LEU A 714 21.29 -7.43 -10.46
N THR A 715 20.76 -6.35 -11.06
CA THR A 715 21.48 -5.57 -12.07
C THR A 715 22.78 -5.00 -11.51
N ILE A 716 22.77 -4.42 -10.31
CA ILE A 716 23.98 -3.86 -9.68
C ILE A 716 24.99 -4.95 -9.37
N PHE A 717 24.53 -6.07 -8.82
CA PHE A 717 25.37 -7.20 -8.46
C PHE A 717 26.06 -7.81 -9.69
N SER A 718 25.27 -8.11 -10.73
CA SER A 718 25.77 -8.62 -12.02
C SER A 718 26.78 -7.67 -12.67
N ASN A 719 26.54 -6.36 -12.63
CA ASN A 719 27.49 -5.38 -13.16
C ASN A 719 28.83 -5.38 -12.40
N LYS A 720 28.81 -5.53 -11.07
CA LYS A 720 30.05 -5.65 -10.27
C LYS A 720 30.84 -6.89 -10.64
N ILE A 721 30.17 -8.02 -10.90
CA ILE A 721 30.83 -9.25 -11.37
C ILE A 721 31.52 -9.00 -12.72
N ILE A 722 30.79 -8.41 -13.68
CA ILE A 722 31.33 -8.09 -15.01
C ILE A 722 32.54 -7.15 -14.90
N GLU A 723 32.44 -6.08 -14.12
CA GLU A 723 33.55 -5.13 -13.90
C GLU A 723 34.79 -5.84 -13.32
N LYS A 724 34.60 -6.75 -12.36
CA LYS A 724 35.70 -7.53 -11.75
C LYS A 724 36.35 -8.48 -12.77
N ILE A 725 35.56 -9.19 -13.59
CA ILE A 725 36.07 -10.08 -14.64
C ILE A 725 36.89 -9.29 -15.67
N ILE A 726 36.39 -8.12 -16.12
CA ILE A 726 37.09 -7.26 -17.09
C ILE A 726 38.40 -6.71 -16.48
N SER A 727 38.38 -6.26 -15.22
CA SER A 727 39.58 -5.73 -14.55
C SER A 727 40.70 -6.77 -14.43
N LYS A 728 40.36 -8.03 -14.11
CA LYS A 728 41.32 -9.13 -14.07
C LYS A 728 41.91 -9.44 -15.45
N LYS A 729 41.13 -9.31 -16.52
CA LYS A 729 41.63 -9.51 -17.89
C LYS A 729 42.64 -8.42 -18.29
N LYS A 730 42.40 -7.17 -17.89
CA LYS A 730 43.33 -6.05 -18.12
C LYS A 730 44.61 -6.08 -17.28
N GLN A 731 44.66 -6.88 -16.20
CA GLN A 731 45.87 -7.09 -15.40
C GLN A 731 46.70 -8.29 -15.88
N LYS A 732 46.13 -9.13 -16.76
CA LYS A 732 46.79 -10.31 -17.34
C LYS A 732 47.29 -10.10 -18.78
N ILE A 733 46.87 -9.00 -19.40
CA ILE A 733 47.40 -8.44 -20.65
C ILE A 733 48.29 -7.30 -20.23
#